data_AF-A0A0D0DYH2-F1
#
_entry.id   AF-A0A0D0DYH2-F1
#
_cell.length_a   1.000
_cell.length_b   1.000
_cell.length_c   1.000
_cell.angle_alpha   90.00
_cell.angle_beta   90.00
_cell.angle_gamma   90.00
#
_symmetry.space_group_name_H-M   'P 1'
#
loop_
_entity.id
_entity.type
_entity.pdbx_description
1 polymer ?
#
loop_
_entity_poly.entity_id
_entity_poly.type
_entity_poly.pdbx_seq_one_letter_code
_entity_poly.pdbx_strand_id
1 'polypeptide(L)'
;MAPIKKQKATASPKMRSSSSKDISLKKVKGENFYRNAKQASRVKMLTGGKAVRDKDGKIIKAAAFQKGESETKPGRVQPDRRWFGNTRVVSQIALDHFRTSLSTKKDDPYSVLLRRNKLPMALLDDAANPNVRKRSHIVETEPFRETFGPKAQRKRPRLDVGTFEELSKLGAAAAEEAERTEDLGEGSSGDSQQILTGDFKPTHSDYIEPIFAKGTSRRIYGELYKVIDSSDVILHILDARDPFGTMCESVLEYLKKEKGHKQVVLVINKCDLVPNWVTARYIQHLTPRYPTIAFHASPNHSFGKGSLIQLLRQFSQLHSDKKQISVGFVGYPNVGKSSVINTLKSGKVCCVAPVPGETKVWQYITLTRRIYLIDCPGIVPTSANDSQTSTVLKGVLRVEAIPTPSEHIPALMARVKPLYLSRTYGVPLPDPDDPSRGWDAEQFLNALARMKGRLLKKGEPDVDGVAKIILTDWVRGRIPFFVAPPERPEELNKAEAKAKAKEKGKSKVGEGEGGQEVVGVKQNLKSIIQKNTFLAEDVRPLDDEDEADEDAVSDEGSDDDGDDGEGSASEGAVDAGDDEELSWNDVFQEAGHPIANGSEAPKSVKGGGSSDPEASPAPARRGPRMKTNKKKAENFYTNANVKNKNRAKAALLKSLPVGKKGEGRRRR
;
A
#
# COMPACT_ATOMS: atom_id res chain seq x y z
N MET A 1 7.06 -67.86 82.01
CA MET A 1 5.97 -67.47 81.09
C MET A 1 6.59 -66.99 79.79
N ALA A 2 6.21 -67.63 78.69
CA ALA A 2 6.93 -67.69 77.43
C ALA A 2 6.81 -66.41 76.56
N PRO A 3 7.83 -66.09 75.75
CA PRO A 3 7.73 -65.11 74.68
C PRO A 3 7.38 -65.78 73.33
N ILE A 4 6.92 -64.95 72.38
CA ILE A 4 6.78 -65.17 70.92
C ILE A 4 5.42 -65.72 70.43
N LYS A 5 4.74 -64.92 69.59
CA LYS A 5 4.30 -65.39 68.26
C LYS A 5 4.17 -64.23 67.25
N LYS A 6 5.17 -64.15 66.36
CA LYS A 6 5.10 -63.46 65.07
C LYS A 6 3.93 -64.02 64.27
N GLN A 7 2.99 -63.18 63.86
CA GLN A 7 1.95 -63.55 62.90
C GLN A 7 2.48 -63.43 61.46
N LYS A 8 2.07 -64.41 60.65
CA LYS A 8 2.52 -64.73 59.31
C LYS A 8 2.25 -63.60 58.31
N ALA A 9 3.23 -63.36 57.44
CA ALA A 9 3.06 -62.66 56.17
C ALA A 9 2.10 -63.45 55.27
N THR A 10 0.91 -62.92 55.05
CA THR A 10 -0.03 -63.39 54.03
C THR A 10 0.27 -62.70 52.72
N ALA A 11 0.40 -63.50 51.67
CA ALA A 11 0.78 -63.13 50.32
C ALA A 11 0.01 -61.90 49.80
N SER A 12 0.77 -60.88 49.40
CA SER A 12 0.31 -59.79 48.55
C SER A 12 -0.29 -60.37 47.25
N PRO A 13 -1.53 -60.06 46.88
CA PRO A 13 -2.02 -60.39 45.55
C PRO A 13 -1.15 -59.61 44.56
N LYS A 14 -0.57 -60.32 43.60
CA LYS A 14 0.20 -59.77 42.48
C LYS A 14 -0.51 -58.50 41.98
N MET A 15 0.10 -57.34 42.20
CA MET A 15 -0.26 -56.14 41.45
C MET A 15 -0.04 -56.50 39.99
N ARG A 16 -1.14 -56.75 39.26
CA ARG A 16 -1.11 -56.67 37.81
C ARG A 16 -0.53 -55.30 37.50
N SER A 17 0.60 -55.30 36.81
CA SER A 17 1.16 -54.10 36.21
C SER A 17 0.06 -53.40 35.42
N SER A 18 -0.51 -52.33 35.98
CA SER A 18 -1.33 -51.38 35.23
C SER A 18 -0.40 -50.51 34.38
N SER A 19 0.38 -51.16 33.50
CA SER A 19 1.15 -50.50 32.46
C SER A 19 0.35 -50.34 31.17
N SER A 20 -0.95 -50.67 31.16
CA SER A 20 -1.89 -50.11 30.21
C SER A 20 -2.40 -48.77 30.75
N LYS A 21 -1.55 -47.75 30.74
CA LYS A 21 -2.09 -46.43 30.40
C LYS A 21 -2.59 -46.62 28.98
N ASP A 22 -3.89 -46.91 28.84
CA ASP A 22 -4.57 -46.69 27.58
C ASP A 22 -4.24 -45.26 27.19
N ILE A 23 -3.31 -45.11 26.25
CA ILE A 23 -3.08 -43.88 25.54
C ILE A 23 -4.36 -43.74 24.71
N SER A 24 -5.43 -43.26 25.35
CA SER A 24 -6.63 -42.82 24.65
C SER A 24 -6.17 -41.62 23.83
N LEU A 25 -5.69 -41.91 22.63
CA LEU A 25 -5.46 -40.92 21.60
C LEU A 25 -6.78 -40.17 21.49
N LYS A 26 -6.79 -38.91 21.98
CA LYS A 26 -7.93 -38.01 21.93
C LYS A 26 -8.26 -37.74 20.46
N LYS A 27 -8.96 -38.66 19.82
CA LYS A 27 -9.49 -38.51 18.47
C LYS A 27 -10.60 -37.47 18.53
N VAL A 28 -10.53 -36.49 17.64
CA VAL A 28 -11.56 -35.45 17.55
C VAL A 28 -12.64 -35.95 16.61
N LYS A 29 -13.90 -35.89 17.04
CA LYS A 29 -15.04 -36.29 16.18
C LYS A 29 -15.00 -35.49 14.87
N GLY A 30 -15.04 -36.19 13.74
CA GLY A 30 -14.91 -35.61 12.40
C GLY A 30 -13.50 -35.67 11.81
N GLU A 31 -12.56 -36.32 12.50
CA GLU A 31 -11.26 -36.71 11.96
C GLU A 31 -11.43 -37.86 10.96
N ASN A 32 -10.96 -37.67 9.74
CA ASN A 32 -11.01 -38.63 8.64
C ASN A 32 -9.82 -38.42 7.70
N PHE A 33 -9.73 -39.20 6.62
CA PHE A 33 -8.64 -39.10 5.64
C PHE A 33 -8.39 -37.66 5.13
N TYR A 34 -9.44 -36.87 4.94
CA TYR A 34 -9.35 -35.50 4.43
C TYR A 34 -9.13 -34.44 5.52
N ARG A 35 -9.37 -34.77 6.80
CA ARG A 35 -9.37 -33.81 7.91
C ARG A 35 -8.65 -34.36 9.13
N ASN A 36 -7.51 -33.75 9.44
CA ASN A 36 -6.81 -34.01 10.70
C ASN A 36 -7.54 -33.33 11.88
N ALA A 37 -7.30 -33.77 13.12
CA ALA A 37 -7.93 -33.23 14.33
C ALA A 37 -7.99 -31.68 14.42
N LYS A 38 -6.93 -30.97 13.98
CA LYS A 38 -6.90 -29.49 13.94
C LYS A 38 -7.90 -28.90 12.93
N GLN A 39 -7.99 -29.49 11.74
CA GLN A 39 -8.93 -29.05 10.70
C GLN A 39 -10.38 -29.36 11.10
N ALA A 40 -10.63 -30.54 11.69
CA ALA A 40 -11.93 -30.88 12.25
C ALA A 40 -12.38 -29.89 13.34
N SER A 41 -11.48 -29.51 14.25
CA SER A 41 -11.74 -28.48 15.27
C SER A 41 -12.05 -27.11 14.65
N ARG A 42 -11.32 -26.69 13.60
CA ARG A 42 -11.56 -25.43 12.89
C ARG A 42 -12.93 -25.41 12.19
N VAL A 43 -13.33 -26.50 11.54
CA VAL A 43 -14.68 -26.60 10.94
C VAL A 43 -15.75 -26.56 12.02
N LYS A 44 -15.51 -27.24 13.15
CA LYS A 44 -16.41 -27.19 14.32
C LYS A 44 -16.50 -25.79 14.94
N MET A 45 -15.50 -24.92 14.76
CA MET A 45 -15.59 -23.52 15.19
C MET A 45 -16.59 -22.72 14.34
N LEU A 46 -16.72 -23.01 13.04
CA LEU A 46 -17.65 -22.29 12.15
C LEU A 46 -19.12 -22.63 12.43
N THR A 47 -19.39 -23.86 12.86
CA THR A 47 -20.74 -24.33 13.19
C THR A 47 -21.04 -24.30 14.70
N GLY A 48 -20.00 -24.31 15.52
CA GLY A 48 -20.06 -24.28 16.97
C GLY A 48 -20.17 -22.87 17.55
N GLY A 49 -20.22 -22.79 18.88
CA GLY A 49 -20.33 -21.51 19.60
C GLY A 49 -21.73 -21.18 20.11
N LYS A 50 -22.74 -22.01 19.82
CA LYS A 50 -24.07 -21.90 20.42
C LYS A 50 -24.07 -22.41 21.87
N ALA A 51 -24.92 -21.81 22.71
CA ALA A 51 -25.17 -22.31 24.05
C ALA A 51 -25.90 -23.66 23.99
N VAL A 52 -25.50 -24.60 24.84
CA VAL A 52 -26.19 -25.89 24.98
C VAL A 52 -27.25 -25.75 26.07
N ARG A 53 -28.47 -26.15 25.76
CA ARG A 53 -29.64 -26.04 26.64
C ARG A 53 -30.23 -27.41 26.93
N ASP A 54 -30.85 -27.54 28.08
CA ASP A 54 -31.70 -28.70 28.41
C ASP A 54 -33.06 -28.59 27.71
N LYS A 55 -33.89 -29.65 27.81
CA LYS A 55 -35.27 -29.68 27.30
C LYS A 55 -36.14 -28.55 27.86
N ASP A 56 -35.91 -28.17 29.11
CA ASP A 56 -36.59 -27.05 29.78
C ASP A 56 -36.04 -25.66 29.37
N GLY A 57 -35.09 -25.61 28.43
CA GLY A 57 -34.49 -24.37 27.93
C GLY A 57 -33.40 -23.77 28.82
N LYS A 58 -33.06 -24.39 29.95
CA LYS A 58 -31.99 -23.94 30.84
C LYS A 58 -30.61 -24.16 30.22
N ILE A 59 -29.74 -23.15 30.27
CA ILE A 59 -28.39 -23.22 29.70
C ILE A 59 -27.52 -24.14 30.56
N ILE A 60 -27.08 -25.26 29.99
CA ILE A 60 -26.14 -26.22 30.60
C ILE A 60 -24.71 -25.77 30.35
N LYS A 61 -24.45 -25.27 29.13
CA LYS A 61 -23.13 -24.79 28.73
C LYS A 61 -23.29 -23.48 27.97
N ALA A 62 -22.71 -22.42 28.53
CA ALA A 62 -22.66 -21.13 27.87
C ALA A 62 -21.97 -21.22 26.50
N ALA A 63 -22.37 -20.32 25.60
CA ALA A 63 -21.69 -20.12 24.32
C ALA A 63 -20.21 -19.78 24.54
N ALA A 64 -19.39 -20.03 23.51
CA ALA A 64 -17.98 -19.68 23.57
C ALA A 64 -17.82 -18.16 23.82
N PHE A 65 -16.95 -17.79 24.77
CA PHE A 65 -16.71 -16.41 25.20
C PHE A 65 -17.91 -15.67 25.84
N GLN A 66 -18.96 -16.40 26.26
CA GLN A 66 -20.14 -15.83 26.95
C GLN A 66 -20.35 -16.45 28.34
N LYS A 67 -19.26 -16.74 29.05
CA LYS A 67 -19.34 -17.25 30.43
C LYS A 67 -19.88 -16.16 31.36
N GLY A 68 -20.81 -16.54 32.24
CA GLY A 68 -21.37 -15.63 33.23
C GLY A 68 -20.42 -15.33 34.38
N GLU A 69 -20.81 -14.35 35.20
CA GLU A 69 -20.02 -13.86 36.35
C GLU A 69 -19.72 -14.96 37.38
N SER A 70 -20.66 -15.89 37.59
CA SER A 70 -20.51 -17.05 38.48
C SER A 70 -19.41 -18.02 38.06
N GLU A 71 -19.07 -18.07 36.77
CA GLU A 71 -18.01 -18.92 36.22
C GLU A 71 -16.67 -18.19 36.07
N THR A 72 -16.65 -16.86 36.21
CA THR A 72 -15.44 -16.05 36.06
C THR A 72 -14.63 -15.97 37.35
N LYS A 73 -13.31 -16.18 37.23
CA LYS A 73 -12.39 -16.03 38.36
C LYS A 73 -12.11 -14.55 38.63
N PRO A 74 -11.94 -14.13 39.90
CA PRO A 74 -11.62 -12.76 40.22
C PRO A 74 -10.24 -12.35 39.67
N GLY A 75 -10.17 -11.21 39.00
CA GLY A 75 -8.92 -10.61 38.53
C GLY A 75 -8.13 -10.02 39.71
N ARG A 76 -7.15 -10.76 40.23
CA ARG A 76 -6.20 -10.27 41.25
C ARG A 76 -4.83 -10.10 40.61
N VAL A 77 -4.21 -8.94 40.84
CA VAL A 77 -2.82 -8.68 40.44
C VAL A 77 -1.93 -8.98 41.64
N GLN A 78 -1.03 -9.96 41.50
CA GLN A 78 -0.07 -10.29 42.54
C GLN A 78 0.98 -9.17 42.64
N PRO A 79 1.35 -8.72 43.87
CA PRO A 79 2.48 -7.83 44.03
C PRO A 79 3.78 -8.56 43.65
N ASP A 80 4.54 -8.00 42.72
CA ASP A 80 5.85 -8.54 42.31
C ASP A 80 6.83 -7.39 42.05
N ARG A 81 8.07 -7.55 42.52
CA ARG A 81 9.14 -6.54 42.38
C ARG A 81 9.51 -6.28 40.92
N ARG A 82 9.27 -7.25 40.03
CA ARG A 82 9.58 -7.14 38.60
C ARG A 82 8.81 -6.01 37.89
N TRP A 83 7.67 -5.59 38.44
CA TRP A 83 6.83 -4.52 37.87
C TRP A 83 7.52 -3.16 37.93
N PHE A 84 8.41 -2.96 38.91
CA PHE A 84 9.08 -1.69 39.16
C PHE A 84 10.48 -1.63 38.51
N GLY A 85 10.90 -2.70 37.81
CA GLY A 85 12.15 -2.71 37.05
C GLY A 85 11.98 -2.15 35.64
N ASN A 86 13.04 -1.59 35.08
CA ASN A 86 13.05 -1.14 33.69
C ASN A 86 12.82 -2.34 32.75
N THR A 87 11.74 -2.29 31.96
CA THR A 87 11.35 -3.39 31.05
C THR A 87 12.04 -3.33 29.69
N ARG A 88 12.42 -2.14 29.23
CA ARG A 88 13.17 -1.90 27.99
C ARG A 88 14.24 -0.84 28.21
N VAL A 89 15.49 -1.16 27.91
CA VAL A 89 16.63 -0.25 28.00
C VAL A 89 17.41 -0.31 26.68
N VAL A 90 17.85 0.83 26.17
CA VAL A 90 18.67 0.94 24.95
C VAL A 90 19.91 1.75 25.30
N SER A 91 21.08 1.33 24.83
CA SER A 91 22.32 2.08 25.01
C SER A 91 22.38 3.25 24.02
N GLN A 92 23.06 4.33 24.40
CA GLN A 92 23.17 5.52 23.55
C GLN A 92 23.83 5.21 22.19
N ILE A 93 24.90 4.42 22.19
CA ILE A 93 25.61 4.01 20.97
C ILE A 93 24.68 3.21 20.03
N ALA A 94 23.89 2.28 20.59
CA ALA A 94 22.94 1.50 19.79
C ALA A 94 21.82 2.38 19.21
N LEU A 95 21.42 3.41 19.96
CA LEU A 95 20.41 4.39 19.53
C LEU A 95 20.94 5.25 18.37
N ASP A 96 22.17 5.73 18.46
CA ASP A 96 22.76 6.55 17.40
C ASP A 96 23.03 5.73 16.13
N HIS A 97 23.51 4.49 16.27
CA HIS A 97 23.60 3.54 15.15
C HIS A 97 22.23 3.24 14.52
N PHE A 98 21.19 3.12 15.34
CA PHE A 98 19.83 2.91 14.87
C PHE A 98 19.29 4.13 14.10
N ARG A 99 19.60 5.35 14.55
CA ARG A 99 19.24 6.60 13.86
C ARG A 99 19.89 6.71 12.50
N THR A 100 21.20 6.48 12.41
CA THR A 100 21.92 6.57 11.13
C THR A 100 21.44 5.50 10.15
N SER A 101 21.31 4.25 10.61
CA SER A 101 20.88 3.12 9.77
C SER A 101 19.45 3.25 9.24
N LEU A 102 18.54 3.88 10.01
CA LEU A 102 17.18 4.13 9.53
C LEU A 102 17.07 5.39 8.71
N SER A 103 17.84 6.44 9.00
CA SER A 103 17.84 7.66 8.18
C SER A 103 18.27 7.37 6.75
N THR A 104 19.23 6.46 6.54
CA THR A 104 19.67 6.08 5.18
C THR A 104 18.64 5.25 4.42
N LYS A 105 17.78 4.50 5.13
CA LYS A 105 16.79 3.57 4.53
C LYS A 105 15.36 4.10 4.52
N LYS A 106 15.06 5.18 5.24
CA LYS A 106 13.70 5.72 5.37
C LYS A 106 13.15 6.23 4.04
N ASP A 107 14.04 6.77 3.22
CA ASP A 107 13.69 7.39 1.93
C ASP A 107 13.86 6.43 0.75
N ASP A 108 14.36 5.21 0.99
CA ASP A 108 14.46 4.17 -0.05
C ASP A 108 13.10 3.45 -0.21
N PRO A 109 12.41 3.59 -1.36
CA PRO A 109 11.10 3.00 -1.60
C PRO A 109 11.12 1.47 -1.74
N TYR A 110 12.29 0.87 -1.99
CA TYR A 110 12.44 -0.59 -2.15
C TYR A 110 12.77 -1.29 -0.84
N SER A 111 13.26 -0.56 0.16
CA SER A 111 13.56 -1.14 1.47
C SER A 111 12.32 -1.23 2.35
N VAL A 112 12.03 -2.43 2.84
CA VAL A 112 10.81 -2.72 3.59
C VAL A 112 11.09 -3.01 5.06
N LEU A 113 10.45 -2.26 5.96
CA LEU A 113 10.56 -2.48 7.41
C LEU A 113 9.45 -3.44 7.91
N LEU A 114 9.81 -4.70 8.13
CA LEU A 114 8.86 -5.76 8.51
C LEU A 114 8.39 -5.72 9.97
N ARG A 115 9.29 -5.39 10.91
CA ARG A 115 9.04 -5.53 12.35
C ARG A 115 9.20 -4.21 13.09
N ARG A 116 8.19 -3.34 12.99
CA ARG A 116 8.16 -2.05 13.73
C ARG A 116 7.97 -2.20 15.24
N ASN A 117 7.15 -3.16 15.70
CA ASN A 117 6.70 -3.24 17.10
C ASN A 117 7.80 -3.45 18.16
N LYS A 118 8.98 -3.93 17.73
CA LYS A 118 10.13 -4.16 18.63
C LYS A 118 11.12 -2.98 18.64
N LEU A 119 10.98 -2.05 17.71
CA LEU A 119 11.90 -0.94 17.52
C LEU A 119 11.34 0.35 18.16
N PRO A 120 12.17 1.17 18.83
CA PRO A 120 11.73 2.39 19.49
C PRO A 120 11.58 3.54 18.48
N MET A 121 10.59 3.45 17.58
CA MET A 121 10.39 4.42 16.49
C MET A 121 10.11 5.84 16.97
N ALA A 122 9.44 6.00 18.12
CA ALA A 122 9.14 7.32 18.70
C ALA A 122 10.41 8.18 18.95
N LEU A 123 11.56 7.56 19.22
CA LEU A 123 12.83 8.27 19.48
C LEU A 123 13.44 8.92 18.23
N LEU A 124 12.95 8.56 17.04
CA LEU A 124 13.32 9.18 15.76
C LEU A 124 12.45 10.40 15.47
N ASP A 125 11.14 10.28 15.70
CA ASP A 125 10.17 11.34 15.38
C ASP A 125 10.41 12.60 16.22
N ASP A 126 10.75 12.45 17.49
CA ASP A 126 11.07 13.59 18.38
C ASP A 126 12.33 14.35 17.97
N ALA A 127 13.32 13.67 17.40
CA ALA A 127 14.55 14.29 16.92
C ALA A 127 14.33 15.05 15.60
N ALA A 128 13.41 14.54 14.76
CA ALA A 128 13.11 15.10 13.44
C ALA A 128 12.14 16.29 13.49
N ASN A 129 11.43 16.52 14.60
CA ASN A 129 10.47 17.62 14.73
C ASN A 129 11.16 18.94 15.15
N PRO A 130 11.46 19.88 14.22
CA PRO A 130 12.06 21.17 14.57
C PRO A 130 11.14 22.04 15.43
N ASN A 131 9.83 21.78 15.37
CA ASN A 131 8.80 22.54 16.07
C ASN A 131 8.74 22.25 17.58
N VAL A 132 9.25 21.10 18.04
CA VAL A 132 9.33 20.78 19.48
C VAL A 132 10.30 21.72 20.20
N ARG A 133 11.27 22.29 19.48
CA ARG A 133 12.29 23.20 20.05
C ARG A 133 12.06 24.68 19.74
N LYS A 134 11.18 25.04 18.79
CA LYS A 134 11.18 26.38 18.17
C LYS A 134 10.16 27.39 18.70
N ARG A 135 9.11 27.00 19.42
CA ARG A 135 8.13 27.98 19.93
C ARG A 135 8.20 28.07 21.44
N SER A 136 8.70 29.20 21.94
CA SER A 136 8.48 29.59 23.33
C SER A 136 6.97 29.73 23.54
N HIS A 137 6.43 29.10 24.58
CA HIS A 137 5.03 29.25 24.94
C HIS A 137 4.82 30.66 25.50
N ILE A 138 4.50 31.63 24.62
CA ILE A 138 4.28 33.03 25.02
C ILE A 138 3.22 33.18 26.12
N VAL A 139 2.27 32.24 26.20
CA VAL A 139 1.22 32.16 27.23
C VAL A 139 1.79 31.94 28.63
N GLU A 140 2.97 31.31 28.76
CA GLU A 140 3.64 31.14 30.07
C GLU A 140 4.28 32.43 30.56
N THR A 141 4.78 33.26 29.65
CA THR A 141 5.39 34.56 29.96
C THR A 141 4.38 35.70 30.03
N GLU A 142 3.34 35.62 29.22
CA GLU A 142 2.33 36.65 29.01
C GLU A 142 0.93 36.01 28.98
N PRO A 143 0.31 35.75 30.15
CA PRO A 143 -1.04 35.20 30.23
C PRO A 143 -2.07 36.16 29.63
N PHE A 144 -3.12 35.64 28.99
CA PHE A 144 -4.16 36.44 28.32
C PHE A 144 -4.77 37.55 29.18
N ARG A 145 -4.91 37.30 30.50
CA ARG A 145 -5.46 38.27 31.46
C ARG A 145 -4.57 39.49 31.67
N GLU A 146 -3.26 39.32 31.49
CA GLU A 146 -2.25 40.36 31.70
C GLU A 146 -1.83 41.02 30.38
N THR A 147 -2.09 40.39 29.23
CA THR A 147 -1.88 41.01 27.92
C THR A 147 -3.06 41.86 27.48
N PHE A 148 -4.30 41.45 27.77
CA PHE A 148 -5.50 42.15 27.33
C PHE A 148 -6.60 42.16 28.42
N GLY A 149 -7.39 43.24 28.47
CA GLY A 149 -8.50 43.41 29.41
C GLY A 149 -8.20 44.34 30.60
N PRO A 150 -9.08 44.38 31.62
CA PRO A 150 -9.02 45.37 32.70
C PRO A 150 -7.80 45.20 33.64
N LYS A 151 -7.13 44.04 33.59
CA LYS A 151 -5.89 43.77 34.33
C LYS A 151 -4.65 43.74 33.43
N ALA A 152 -4.76 44.28 32.21
CA ALA A 152 -3.65 44.31 31.26
C ALA A 152 -2.46 45.11 31.82
N GLN A 153 -1.33 44.42 31.94
CA GLN A 153 -0.03 44.97 32.35
C GLN A 153 0.85 45.30 31.13
N ARG A 154 0.52 44.78 29.95
CA ARG A 154 1.26 45.06 28.71
C ARG A 154 1.00 46.49 28.25
N LYS A 155 2.00 47.36 28.40
CA LYS A 155 1.96 48.77 27.98
C LYS A 155 2.61 49.06 26.63
N ARG A 156 3.53 48.20 26.17
CA ARG A 156 4.25 48.38 24.90
C ARG A 156 4.20 47.08 24.08
N PRO A 157 4.06 47.16 22.75
CA PRO A 157 4.21 45.99 21.89
C PRO A 157 5.68 45.57 21.84
N ARG A 158 5.93 44.26 21.77
CA ARG A 158 7.23 43.73 21.36
C ARG A 158 7.19 43.59 19.85
N LEU A 159 7.89 44.47 19.15
CA LEU A 159 8.07 44.44 17.71
C LEU A 159 9.51 43.98 17.44
N ASP A 160 9.71 43.14 16.44
CA ASP A 160 11.06 42.75 15.97
C ASP A 160 11.68 43.81 15.05
N VAL A 161 11.30 45.08 15.23
CA VAL A 161 11.69 46.21 14.37
C VAL A 161 12.42 47.25 15.22
N GLY A 162 13.62 47.65 14.78
CA GLY A 162 14.47 48.57 15.52
C GLY A 162 14.29 50.04 15.14
N THR A 163 13.93 50.31 13.88
CA THR A 163 13.84 51.66 13.33
C THR A 163 12.48 51.94 12.69
N PHE A 164 12.11 53.23 12.59
CA PHE A 164 10.85 53.63 11.96
C PHE A 164 10.86 53.37 10.44
N GLU A 165 12.03 53.46 9.81
CA GLU A 165 12.19 53.15 8.38
C GLU A 165 11.94 51.67 8.07
N GLU A 166 12.42 50.75 8.90
CA GLU A 166 12.13 49.31 8.76
C GLU A 166 10.64 49.01 8.94
N LEU A 167 9.97 49.69 9.88
CA LEU A 167 8.53 49.56 10.09
C LEU A 167 7.76 50.04 8.86
N SER A 168 8.17 51.17 8.26
CA SER A 168 7.57 51.70 7.05
C SER A 168 7.74 50.75 5.87
N LYS A 169 8.90 50.11 5.74
CA LYS A 169 9.16 49.11 4.68
C LYS A 169 8.31 47.86 4.86
N LEU A 170 8.16 47.36 6.09
CA LEU A 170 7.28 46.22 6.39
C LEU A 170 5.81 46.56 6.16
N GLY A 171 5.39 47.77 6.54
CA GLY A 171 4.03 48.25 6.28
C GLY A 171 3.73 48.36 4.78
N ALA A 172 4.66 48.92 4.00
CA ALA A 172 4.55 48.98 2.54
C ALA A 172 4.53 47.59 1.91
N ALA A 173 5.41 46.68 2.33
CA ALA A 173 5.43 45.30 1.85
C ALA A 173 4.13 44.54 2.19
N ALA A 174 3.57 44.74 3.39
CA ALA A 174 2.30 44.14 3.77
C ALA A 174 1.10 44.74 3.02
N ALA A 175 1.14 46.03 2.69
CA ALA A 175 0.14 46.67 1.85
C ALA A 175 0.22 46.15 0.41
N GLU A 176 1.42 46.06 -0.16
CA GLU A 176 1.62 45.43 -1.47
C GLU A 176 1.22 43.95 -1.47
N GLU A 177 1.48 43.20 -0.39
CA GLU A 177 1.03 41.81 -0.26
C GLU A 177 -0.50 41.73 -0.19
N ALA A 178 -1.15 42.65 0.54
CA ALA A 178 -2.60 42.75 0.61
C ALA A 178 -3.21 43.08 -0.76
N GLU A 179 -2.68 44.10 -1.45
CA GLU A 179 -3.10 44.48 -2.80
C GLU A 179 -2.88 43.33 -3.79
N ARG A 180 -1.72 42.64 -3.74
CA ARG A 180 -1.49 41.44 -4.55
C ARG A 180 -2.45 40.30 -4.22
N THR A 181 -2.86 40.12 -2.96
CA THR A 181 -3.86 39.11 -2.60
C THR A 181 -5.26 39.46 -3.08
N GLU A 182 -5.58 40.75 -3.14
CA GLU A 182 -6.83 41.25 -3.74
C GLU A 182 -6.81 41.02 -5.26
N ASP A 183 -5.72 41.40 -5.95
CA ASP A 183 -5.54 41.20 -7.40
C ASP A 183 -5.56 39.72 -7.82
N LEU A 184 -4.90 38.85 -7.04
CA LEU A 184 -4.93 37.39 -7.26
C LEU A 184 -6.31 36.77 -6.98
N GLY A 185 -7.13 37.42 -6.15
CA GLY A 185 -8.52 37.06 -5.90
C GLY A 185 -9.46 37.45 -7.04
N GLU A 186 -9.15 38.51 -7.78
CA GLU A 186 -9.93 38.96 -8.95
C GLU A 186 -9.62 38.16 -10.22
N GLY A 187 -8.40 37.62 -10.35
CA GLY A 187 -7.97 36.85 -11.52
C GLY A 187 -8.51 35.41 -11.61
N SER A 188 -9.10 34.88 -10.53
CA SER A 188 -9.69 33.53 -10.51
C SER A 188 -11.22 33.62 -10.46
N SER A 189 -11.81 33.67 -11.66
CA SER A 189 -13.26 33.66 -11.91
C SER A 189 -14.00 34.90 -11.38
N GLY A 190 -14.60 35.68 -12.28
CA GLY A 190 -15.43 36.86 -11.97
C GLY A 190 -16.63 36.62 -11.05
N ASP A 191 -16.88 35.37 -10.62
CA ASP A 191 -17.83 35.02 -9.56
C ASP A 191 -17.37 35.44 -8.17
N SER A 192 -16.06 35.49 -7.91
CA SER A 192 -15.52 35.72 -6.56
C SER A 192 -15.77 37.16 -6.06
N GLN A 193 -15.84 38.15 -6.96
CA GLN A 193 -16.16 39.55 -6.61
C GLN A 193 -17.61 39.73 -6.13
N GLN A 194 -18.56 38.91 -6.60
CA GLN A 194 -19.96 38.97 -6.16
C GLN A 194 -20.18 38.40 -4.76
N ILE A 195 -19.30 37.52 -4.27
CA ILE A 195 -19.43 36.91 -2.94
C ILE A 195 -19.05 37.91 -1.82
N LEU A 196 -18.12 38.82 -2.10
CA LEU A 196 -17.60 39.78 -1.12
C LEU A 196 -18.48 41.04 -0.99
N THR A 197 -19.19 41.41 -2.05
CA THR A 197 -20.25 42.42 -1.99
C THR A 197 -21.50 41.72 -1.47
N GLY A 198 -22.06 42.14 -0.33
CA GLY A 198 -23.16 41.45 0.36
C GLY A 198 -24.50 41.28 -0.38
N ASP A 199 -24.50 41.42 -1.71
CA ASP A 199 -25.61 41.27 -2.65
C ASP A 199 -25.59 39.92 -3.41
N PHE A 200 -24.82 38.93 -2.97
CA PHE A 200 -24.89 37.56 -3.53
C PHE A 200 -26.27 36.93 -3.26
N LYS A 201 -27.12 36.92 -4.28
CA LYS A 201 -28.36 36.14 -4.29
C LYS A 201 -28.06 34.78 -4.90
N PRO A 202 -28.00 33.69 -4.12
CA PRO A 202 -27.74 32.37 -4.66
C PRO A 202 -28.81 32.05 -5.70
N THR A 203 -28.37 31.89 -6.94
CA THR A 203 -29.20 31.46 -8.05
C THR A 203 -29.13 29.94 -8.16
N HIS A 204 -30.01 29.34 -8.97
CA HIS A 204 -30.02 27.89 -9.15
C HIS A 204 -28.69 27.36 -9.75
N SER A 205 -27.91 28.19 -10.45
CA SER A 205 -26.58 27.83 -10.97
C SER A 205 -25.53 27.61 -9.89
N ASP A 206 -25.72 28.17 -8.70
CA ASP A 206 -24.78 28.00 -7.56
C ASP A 206 -25.01 26.67 -6.83
N TYR A 207 -26.10 25.98 -7.13
CA TYR A 207 -26.44 24.71 -6.50
C TYR A 207 -25.60 23.55 -7.08
N ILE A 208 -24.62 23.10 -6.31
CA ILE A 208 -23.85 21.90 -6.65
C ILE A 208 -24.71 20.67 -6.47
N GLU A 209 -24.92 19.93 -7.56
CA GLU A 209 -25.76 18.75 -7.52
C GLU A 209 -25.18 17.63 -6.63
N PRO A 210 -26.04 16.87 -5.92
CA PRO A 210 -25.61 15.75 -5.09
C PRO A 210 -24.86 14.63 -5.83
N ILE A 211 -24.94 14.58 -7.16
CA ILE A 211 -24.21 13.60 -7.96
C ILE A 211 -22.71 13.81 -7.88
N PHE A 212 -22.22 15.05 -7.79
CA PHE A 212 -20.79 15.35 -7.65
C PHE A 212 -20.20 14.89 -6.31
N ALA A 213 -21.06 14.65 -5.30
CA ALA A 213 -20.64 14.05 -4.03
C ALA A 213 -20.53 12.51 -4.07
N LYS A 214 -20.75 11.86 -5.23
CA LYS A 214 -20.53 10.41 -5.35
C LYS A 214 -19.03 10.10 -5.24
N GLY A 215 -18.68 9.09 -4.44
CA GLY A 215 -17.30 8.72 -4.15
C GLY A 215 -16.75 9.24 -2.82
N THR A 216 -17.37 10.28 -2.23
CA THR A 216 -16.97 10.86 -0.93
C THR A 216 -17.78 10.31 0.26
N SER A 217 -18.71 9.38 0.00
CA SER A 217 -19.63 8.85 1.02
C SER A 217 -18.91 8.13 2.16
N ARG A 218 -19.37 8.36 3.41
CA ARG A 218 -18.88 7.67 4.62
C ARG A 218 -18.95 6.14 4.50
N ARG A 219 -19.94 5.60 3.77
CA ARG A 219 -20.05 4.16 3.52
C ARG A 219 -18.85 3.64 2.73
N ILE A 220 -18.46 4.34 1.67
CA ILE A 220 -17.34 3.95 0.80
C ILE A 220 -16.02 4.06 1.58
N TYR A 221 -15.84 5.13 2.34
CA TYR A 221 -14.67 5.28 3.21
C TYR A 221 -14.61 4.22 4.31
N GLY A 222 -15.75 3.79 4.86
CA GLY A 222 -15.82 2.67 5.79
C GLY A 222 -15.30 1.36 5.17
N GLU A 223 -15.69 1.07 3.93
CA GLU A 223 -15.14 -0.07 3.18
C GLU A 223 -13.65 0.10 2.87
N LEU A 224 -13.21 1.30 2.46
CA LEU A 224 -11.79 1.60 2.22
C LEU A 224 -10.94 1.30 3.45
N TYR A 225 -11.29 1.84 4.62
CA TYR A 225 -10.49 1.65 5.83
C TYR A 225 -10.49 0.19 6.29
N LYS A 226 -11.55 -0.56 6.00
CA LYS A 226 -11.63 -2.01 6.25
C LYS A 226 -10.68 -2.80 5.35
N VAL A 227 -10.62 -2.46 4.06
CA VAL A 227 -9.65 -3.02 3.10
C VAL A 227 -8.23 -2.68 3.52
N ILE A 228 -7.98 -1.40 3.83
CA ILE A 228 -6.69 -0.94 4.32
C ILE A 228 -6.31 -1.75 5.55
N ASP A 229 -7.17 -1.87 6.57
CA ASP A 229 -6.80 -2.55 7.81
C ASP A 229 -6.57 -4.05 7.63
N SER A 230 -7.36 -4.70 6.78
CA SER A 230 -7.28 -6.15 6.52
C SER A 230 -6.15 -6.55 5.55
N SER A 231 -5.59 -5.59 4.80
CA SER A 231 -4.49 -5.82 3.86
C SER A 231 -3.11 -5.70 4.52
N ASP A 232 -2.18 -6.50 4.01
CA ASP A 232 -0.74 -6.44 4.32
C ASP A 232 0.01 -5.60 3.29
N VAL A 233 -0.39 -5.74 2.01
CA VAL A 233 0.12 -5.00 0.87
C VAL A 233 -1.03 -4.25 0.21
N ILE A 234 -0.81 -3.01 -0.19
CA ILE A 234 -1.79 -2.15 -0.85
C ILE A 234 -1.26 -1.83 -2.26
N LEU A 235 -2.04 -2.21 -3.26
CA LEU A 235 -1.83 -1.81 -4.65
C LEU A 235 -2.71 -0.60 -4.93
N HIS A 236 -2.09 0.54 -5.20
CA HIS A 236 -2.79 1.76 -5.58
C HIS A 236 -2.81 1.87 -7.11
N ILE A 237 -3.99 1.67 -7.70
CA ILE A 237 -4.20 1.63 -9.14
C ILE A 237 -4.44 3.04 -9.67
N LEU A 238 -3.67 3.43 -10.68
CA LEU A 238 -3.70 4.73 -11.36
C LEU A 238 -4.13 4.54 -12.82
N ASP A 239 -4.67 5.59 -13.44
CA ASP A 239 -4.95 5.63 -14.89
C ASP A 239 -3.76 6.25 -15.63
N ALA A 240 -3.21 5.56 -16.63
CA ALA A 240 -2.02 5.97 -17.38
C ALA A 240 -2.16 7.34 -18.08
N ARG A 241 -3.40 7.77 -18.37
CA ARG A 241 -3.66 9.05 -19.05
C ARG A 241 -3.41 10.26 -18.14
N ASP A 242 -3.68 10.12 -16.85
CA ASP A 242 -3.43 11.14 -15.82
C ASP A 242 -3.16 10.46 -14.46
N PRO A 243 -1.93 9.95 -14.25
CA PRO A 243 -1.58 9.26 -13.01
C PRO A 243 -1.61 10.16 -11.78
N PHE A 244 -1.23 11.43 -11.91
CA PHE A 244 -1.25 12.38 -10.78
C PHE A 244 -2.66 12.78 -10.40
N GLY A 245 -3.53 13.06 -11.37
CA GLY A 245 -4.92 13.41 -11.09
C GLY A 245 -5.74 12.26 -10.49
N THR A 246 -5.32 11.01 -10.72
CA THR A 246 -5.95 9.81 -10.13
C THR A 246 -5.23 9.27 -8.88
N MET A 247 -4.21 9.99 -8.40
CA MET A 247 -3.49 9.64 -7.18
C MET A 247 -4.22 10.12 -5.94
N CYS A 248 -4.40 9.22 -4.96
CA CYS A 248 -5.08 9.56 -3.71
C CYS A 248 -4.08 9.94 -2.63
N GLU A 249 -3.58 11.17 -2.70
CA GLU A 249 -2.52 11.68 -1.81
C GLU A 249 -2.85 11.52 -0.33
N SER A 250 -4.07 11.87 0.07
CA SER A 250 -4.54 11.79 1.45
C SER A 250 -4.54 10.36 2.01
N VAL A 251 -4.78 9.36 1.16
CA VAL A 251 -4.71 7.94 1.57
C VAL A 251 -3.25 7.51 1.72
N LEU A 252 -2.37 7.91 0.81
CA LEU A 252 -0.94 7.61 0.87
C LEU A 252 -0.29 8.25 2.11
N GLU A 253 -0.64 9.48 2.43
CA GLU A 253 -0.20 10.17 3.64
C GLU A 253 -0.71 9.49 4.91
N TYR A 254 -1.99 9.11 4.95
CA TYR A 254 -2.57 8.35 6.05
C TYR A 254 -1.83 7.02 6.26
N LEU A 255 -1.53 6.29 5.18
CA LEU A 255 -0.79 5.03 5.26
C LEU A 255 0.64 5.25 5.78
N LYS A 256 1.33 6.29 5.33
CA LYS A 256 2.69 6.62 5.78
C LYS A 256 2.71 6.95 7.28
N LYS A 257 1.72 7.70 7.76
CA LYS A 257 1.61 8.16 9.16
C LYS A 257 1.12 7.06 10.10
N GLU A 258 -0.03 6.45 9.81
CA GLU A 258 -0.72 5.55 10.75
C GLU A 258 -0.36 4.07 10.54
N LYS A 259 -0.03 3.67 9.29
CA LYS A 259 0.09 2.26 8.89
C LYS A 259 1.40 1.94 8.14
N GLY A 260 2.51 2.59 8.46
CA GLY A 260 3.74 2.41 7.67
C GLY A 260 4.41 1.02 7.75
N HIS A 261 3.83 0.03 8.45
CA HIS A 261 4.23 -1.37 8.31
C HIS A 261 3.63 -2.05 7.06
N LYS A 262 2.65 -1.41 6.41
CA LYS A 262 2.02 -1.87 5.19
C LYS A 262 2.81 -1.41 3.98
N GLN A 263 2.91 -2.29 2.99
CA GLN A 263 3.64 -2.00 1.76
C GLN A 263 2.71 -1.38 0.75
N VAL A 264 3.16 -0.31 0.09
CA VAL A 264 2.38 0.40 -0.93
C VAL A 264 3.13 0.29 -2.26
N VAL A 265 2.43 -0.15 -3.29
CA VAL A 265 2.94 -0.27 -4.67
C VAL A 265 1.97 0.44 -5.59
N LEU A 266 2.48 1.26 -6.50
CA LEU A 266 1.66 1.93 -7.50
C LEU A 266 1.57 1.04 -8.75
N VAL A 267 0.38 0.97 -9.34
CA VAL A 267 0.15 0.25 -10.60
C VAL A 267 -0.49 1.21 -11.59
N ILE A 268 0.26 1.58 -12.62
CA ILE A 268 -0.26 2.39 -13.73
C ILE A 268 -1.00 1.44 -14.67
N ASN A 269 -2.33 1.54 -14.70
CA ASN A 269 -3.18 0.73 -15.57
C ASN A 269 -3.64 1.52 -16.79
N LYS A 270 -4.10 0.82 -17.83
CA LYS A 270 -4.52 1.37 -19.13
C LYS A 270 -3.37 1.94 -19.98
N CYS A 271 -2.20 1.31 -19.89
CA CYS A 271 -1.03 1.71 -20.68
C CYS A 271 -1.26 1.58 -22.20
N ASP A 272 -2.30 0.85 -22.64
CA ASP A 272 -2.73 0.75 -24.04
C ASP A 272 -3.33 2.05 -24.62
N LEU A 273 -3.77 2.97 -23.75
CA LEU A 273 -4.39 4.23 -24.14
C LEU A 273 -3.42 5.40 -24.29
N VAL A 274 -2.13 5.18 -24.03
CA VAL A 274 -1.08 6.21 -24.07
C VAL A 274 0.14 5.69 -24.84
N PRO A 275 0.97 6.57 -25.42
CA PRO A 275 2.24 6.15 -26.00
C PRO A 275 3.19 5.53 -24.97
N ASN A 276 4.04 4.61 -25.40
CA ASN A 276 4.92 3.85 -24.49
C ASN A 276 5.89 4.75 -23.71
N TRP A 277 6.46 5.79 -24.36
CA TRP A 277 7.38 6.73 -23.72
C TRP A 277 6.73 7.49 -22.56
N VAL A 278 5.43 7.80 -22.64
CA VAL A 278 4.68 8.49 -21.58
C VAL A 278 4.63 7.62 -20.33
N THR A 279 4.28 6.34 -20.50
CA THR A 279 4.25 5.37 -19.40
C THR A 279 5.64 5.21 -18.77
N ALA A 280 6.69 5.06 -19.58
CA ALA A 280 8.07 4.95 -19.10
C ALA A 280 8.47 6.17 -18.26
N ARG A 281 8.21 7.38 -18.74
CA ARG A 281 8.51 8.63 -18.03
C ARG A 281 7.73 8.77 -16.72
N TYR A 282 6.46 8.37 -16.68
CA TYR A 282 5.70 8.36 -15.43
C TYR A 282 6.26 7.35 -14.42
N ILE A 283 6.68 6.16 -14.85
CA ILE A 283 7.34 5.19 -13.97
C ILE A 283 8.63 5.80 -13.39
N GLN A 284 9.47 6.42 -14.22
CA GLN A 284 10.70 7.09 -13.76
C GLN A 284 10.41 8.17 -12.70
N HIS A 285 9.34 8.93 -12.86
CA HIS A 285 8.98 9.99 -11.91
C HIS A 285 8.36 9.46 -10.60
N LEU A 286 7.58 8.39 -10.67
CA LEU A 286 6.87 7.84 -9.50
C LEU A 286 7.72 6.87 -8.67
N THR A 287 8.66 6.19 -9.30
CA THR A 287 9.54 5.19 -8.69
C THR A 287 10.32 5.70 -7.45
N PRO A 288 10.89 6.93 -7.45
CA PRO A 288 11.55 7.49 -6.28
C PRO A 288 10.64 7.57 -5.04
N ARG A 289 9.33 7.65 -5.23
CA ARG A 289 8.37 7.75 -4.12
C ARG A 289 7.82 6.40 -3.70
N TYR A 290 7.44 5.56 -4.67
CA TYR A 290 6.88 4.24 -4.45
C TYR A 290 7.24 3.30 -5.61
N PRO A 291 7.47 2.00 -5.36
CA PRO A 291 7.64 1.04 -6.43
C PRO A 291 6.43 1.07 -7.37
N THR A 292 6.68 1.25 -8.67
CA THR A 292 5.64 1.48 -9.68
C THR A 292 5.75 0.44 -10.79
N ILE A 293 4.61 -0.12 -11.20
CA ILE A 293 4.51 -1.14 -12.26
C ILE A 293 3.52 -0.66 -13.32
N ALA A 294 3.85 -0.85 -14.60
CA ALA A 294 2.90 -0.69 -15.70
C ALA A 294 2.07 -1.96 -15.91
N PHE A 295 0.79 -1.76 -16.23
CA PHE A 295 -0.18 -2.83 -16.39
C PHE A 295 -1.19 -2.52 -17.51
N HIS A 296 -1.54 -3.55 -18.28
CA HIS A 296 -2.70 -3.51 -19.16
C HIS A 296 -3.61 -4.68 -18.82
N ALA A 297 -4.79 -4.36 -18.30
CA ALA A 297 -5.79 -5.34 -17.89
C ALA A 297 -6.64 -5.79 -19.09
N SER A 298 -6.27 -6.92 -19.67
CA SER A 298 -7.04 -7.63 -20.70
C SER A 298 -7.10 -9.12 -20.36
N PRO A 299 -8.17 -9.84 -20.72
CA PRO A 299 -8.24 -11.31 -20.57
C PRO A 299 -7.26 -12.04 -21.50
N ASN A 300 -7.12 -11.57 -22.74
CA ASN A 300 -6.39 -12.28 -23.80
C ASN A 300 -4.98 -11.73 -24.02
N HIS A 301 -4.81 -10.42 -23.91
CA HIS A 301 -3.55 -9.73 -24.21
C HIS A 301 -3.14 -8.84 -23.05
N SER A 302 -2.75 -9.45 -21.93
CA SER A 302 -2.37 -8.71 -20.72
C SER A 302 -0.91 -8.30 -20.72
N PHE A 303 -0.60 -7.08 -20.26
CA PHE A 303 0.77 -6.64 -19.99
C PHE A 303 1.01 -6.49 -18.48
N GLY A 304 2.20 -6.84 -18.00
CA GLY A 304 2.61 -6.69 -16.60
C GLY A 304 2.07 -7.74 -15.62
N LYS A 305 1.31 -8.74 -16.11
CA LYS A 305 0.77 -9.84 -15.29
C LYS A 305 1.85 -10.65 -14.59
N GLY A 306 2.87 -11.11 -15.32
CA GLY A 306 3.99 -11.88 -14.77
C GLY A 306 4.77 -11.08 -13.71
N SER A 307 5.10 -9.83 -14.05
CA SER A 307 5.77 -8.86 -13.18
C SER A 307 5.04 -8.66 -11.84
N LEU A 308 3.71 -8.44 -11.89
CA LEU A 308 2.91 -8.25 -10.67
C LEU A 308 2.82 -9.55 -9.84
N ILE A 309 2.68 -10.72 -10.48
CA ILE A 309 2.68 -12.00 -9.78
C ILE A 309 4.03 -12.26 -9.10
N GLN A 310 5.15 -11.96 -9.77
CA GLN A 310 6.50 -12.09 -9.21
C GLN A 310 6.67 -11.20 -7.99
N LEU A 311 6.24 -9.94 -8.06
CA LEU A 311 6.28 -9.01 -6.93
C LEU A 311 5.44 -9.53 -5.74
N LEU A 312 4.23 -10.02 -5.99
CA LEU A 312 3.39 -10.58 -4.93
C LEU A 312 3.99 -11.86 -4.31
N ARG A 313 4.70 -12.67 -5.09
CA ARG A 313 5.45 -13.82 -4.56
C ARG A 313 6.61 -13.37 -3.66
N GLN A 314 7.36 -12.34 -4.04
CA GLN A 314 8.41 -11.76 -3.20
C GLN A 314 7.83 -11.30 -1.84
N PHE A 315 6.70 -10.58 -1.84
CA PHE A 315 6.02 -10.22 -0.59
C PHE A 315 5.52 -11.44 0.21
N SER A 316 5.06 -12.50 -0.46
CA SER A 316 4.65 -13.74 0.21
C SER A 316 5.82 -14.50 0.84
N GLN A 317 7.02 -14.42 0.27
CA GLN A 317 8.24 -14.99 0.84
C GLN A 317 8.73 -14.15 2.03
N LEU A 318 8.68 -12.82 1.87
CA LEU A 318 9.05 -11.85 2.89
C LEU A 318 8.19 -12.00 4.16
N HIS A 319 6.89 -12.27 3.99
CA HIS A 319 5.95 -12.59 5.07
C HIS A 319 5.77 -14.10 5.28
N SER A 320 6.87 -14.84 5.40
CA SER A 320 6.87 -16.28 5.70
C SER A 320 6.28 -16.63 7.08
N ASP A 321 6.31 -15.68 8.03
CA ASP A 321 5.73 -15.84 9.36
C ASP A 321 4.20 -15.86 9.35
N LYS A 322 3.58 -15.26 8.33
CA LYS A 322 2.14 -15.28 8.12
C LYS A 322 1.76 -16.47 7.25
N LYS A 323 0.67 -17.15 7.61
CA LYS A 323 0.14 -18.28 6.81
C LYS A 323 -0.30 -17.82 5.42
N GLN A 324 -0.92 -16.64 5.37
CA GLN A 324 -1.48 -16.03 4.18
C GLN A 324 -1.25 -14.52 4.20
N ILE A 325 -1.15 -13.92 3.02
CA ILE A 325 -1.07 -12.48 2.82
C ILE A 325 -2.34 -11.97 2.14
N SER A 326 -2.76 -10.78 2.51
CA SER A 326 -3.90 -10.10 1.86
C SER A 326 -3.42 -8.84 1.14
N VAL A 327 -3.84 -8.70 -0.12
CA VAL A 327 -3.45 -7.60 -1.02
C VAL A 327 -4.69 -6.76 -1.33
N GLY A 328 -4.72 -5.51 -0.90
CA GLY A 328 -5.85 -4.59 -1.13
C GLY A 328 -5.65 -3.76 -2.39
N PHE A 329 -6.70 -3.62 -3.21
CA PHE A 329 -6.70 -2.75 -4.39
C PHE A 329 -7.41 -1.44 -4.05
N VAL A 330 -6.72 -0.30 -4.18
CA VAL A 330 -7.23 1.05 -3.88
C VAL A 330 -7.04 1.94 -5.10
N GLY A 331 -7.92 2.94 -5.30
CA GLY A 331 -7.81 3.90 -6.41
C GLY A 331 -9.14 4.51 -6.81
N TYR A 332 -9.10 5.48 -7.72
CA TYR A 332 -10.29 6.16 -8.25
C TYR A 332 -11.30 5.18 -8.88
N PRO A 333 -12.59 5.55 -9.01
CA PRO A 333 -13.52 4.81 -9.85
C PRO A 333 -12.98 4.67 -11.29
N ASN A 334 -13.37 3.60 -11.99
CA ASN A 334 -13.02 3.38 -13.40
C ASN A 334 -11.52 3.29 -13.78
N VAL A 335 -10.58 3.31 -12.82
CA VAL A 335 -9.14 3.04 -13.09
C VAL A 335 -8.85 1.58 -13.48
N GLY A 336 -9.79 0.66 -13.24
CA GLY A 336 -9.69 -0.75 -13.64
C GLY A 336 -9.29 -1.74 -12.55
N LYS A 337 -9.49 -1.43 -11.26
CA LYS A 337 -9.21 -2.31 -10.11
C LYS A 337 -9.71 -3.75 -10.30
N SER A 338 -11.01 -3.90 -10.54
CA SER A 338 -11.65 -5.19 -10.75
C SER A 338 -11.19 -5.90 -12.03
N SER A 339 -10.81 -5.15 -13.07
CA SER A 339 -10.25 -5.70 -14.30
C SER A 339 -8.85 -6.28 -14.07
N VAL A 340 -7.99 -5.59 -13.31
CA VAL A 340 -6.66 -6.10 -12.93
C VAL A 340 -6.79 -7.42 -12.17
N ILE A 341 -7.76 -7.52 -11.25
CA ILE A 341 -8.04 -8.76 -10.51
C ILE A 341 -8.46 -9.90 -11.45
N ASN A 342 -9.37 -9.62 -12.40
CA ASN A 342 -9.81 -10.62 -13.38
C ASN A 342 -8.66 -11.10 -14.27
N THR A 343 -7.78 -10.20 -14.71
CA THR A 343 -6.57 -10.54 -15.48
C THR A 343 -5.59 -11.40 -14.66
N LEU A 344 -5.38 -11.07 -13.38
CA LEU A 344 -4.56 -11.88 -12.48
C LEU A 344 -5.13 -13.29 -12.27
N LYS A 345 -6.47 -13.40 -12.26
CA LYS A 345 -7.16 -14.68 -12.09
C LYS A 345 -7.37 -15.45 -13.39
N SER A 346 -7.01 -14.87 -14.55
CA SER A 346 -7.33 -15.40 -15.89
C SER A 346 -8.82 -15.74 -16.04
N GLY A 347 -9.72 -14.95 -15.47
CA GLY A 347 -11.15 -15.26 -15.48
C GLY A 347 -12.04 -14.15 -14.92
N LYS A 348 -13.33 -14.20 -15.27
CA LYS A 348 -14.32 -13.20 -14.82
C LYS A 348 -14.80 -13.53 -13.41
N VAL A 349 -14.15 -12.96 -12.40
CA VAL A 349 -14.53 -13.12 -10.97
C VAL A 349 -15.27 -11.89 -10.46
N CYS A 350 -14.77 -10.70 -10.79
CA CYS A 350 -15.40 -9.44 -10.45
C CYS A 350 -16.30 -8.96 -11.58
N CYS A 351 -17.44 -8.36 -11.24
CA CYS A 351 -18.25 -7.60 -12.20
C CYS A 351 -17.48 -6.36 -12.66
N VAL A 352 -17.43 -6.15 -13.97
CA VAL A 352 -16.75 -5.02 -14.59
C VAL A 352 -17.71 -4.35 -15.57
N ALA A 353 -17.75 -3.02 -15.53
CA ALA A 353 -18.53 -2.18 -16.43
C ALA A 353 -17.77 -0.88 -16.69
N PRO A 354 -17.98 -0.22 -17.85
CA PRO A 354 -17.42 1.11 -18.11
C PRO A 354 -18.08 2.22 -17.27
N VAL A 355 -19.20 1.90 -16.62
CA VAL A 355 -19.97 2.81 -15.78
C VAL A 355 -19.40 2.78 -14.36
N PRO A 356 -19.17 3.94 -13.72
CA PRO A 356 -18.66 3.96 -12.35
C PRO A 356 -19.67 3.42 -11.34
N GLY A 357 -19.13 2.94 -10.22
CA GLY A 357 -19.90 2.44 -9.09
C GLY A 357 -20.43 1.01 -9.24
N GLU A 358 -19.83 0.21 -10.11
CA GLU A 358 -20.15 -1.22 -10.26
C GLU A 358 -19.79 -2.00 -8.98
N THR A 359 -18.54 -1.90 -8.54
CA THR A 359 -18.09 -2.45 -7.25
C THR A 359 -18.58 -1.57 -6.11
N LYS A 360 -19.56 -2.07 -5.33
CA LYS A 360 -20.17 -1.33 -4.23
C LYS A 360 -19.65 -1.72 -2.85
N VAL A 361 -19.19 -2.95 -2.69
CA VAL A 361 -18.78 -3.58 -1.41
C VAL A 361 -17.49 -4.34 -1.66
N TRP A 362 -16.63 -4.38 -0.65
CA TRP A 362 -15.38 -5.14 -0.73
C TRP A 362 -15.63 -6.66 -0.86
N GLN A 363 -14.69 -7.38 -1.47
CA GLN A 363 -14.78 -8.83 -1.62
C GLN A 363 -13.41 -9.50 -1.58
N TYR A 364 -13.35 -10.69 -0.99
CA TYR A 364 -12.14 -11.50 -0.92
C TYR A 364 -12.08 -12.47 -2.10
N ILE A 365 -10.95 -12.47 -2.80
CA ILE A 365 -10.69 -13.31 -3.97
C ILE A 365 -9.40 -14.08 -3.74
N THR A 366 -9.39 -15.37 -4.05
CA THR A 366 -8.22 -16.23 -3.85
C THR A 366 -7.39 -16.30 -5.12
N LEU A 367 -6.16 -15.79 -5.08
CA LEU A 367 -5.22 -15.93 -6.20
C LEU A 367 -4.50 -17.27 -6.09
N THR A 368 -3.81 -17.48 -4.97
CA THR A 368 -3.15 -18.74 -4.60
C THR A 368 -3.61 -19.19 -3.22
N ARG A 369 -3.16 -20.36 -2.74
CA ARG A 369 -3.45 -20.81 -1.37
C ARG A 369 -2.95 -19.86 -0.28
N ARG A 370 -1.93 -19.04 -0.57
CA ARG A 370 -1.34 -18.08 0.37
C ARG A 370 -1.71 -16.62 0.10
N ILE A 371 -2.10 -16.26 -1.13
CA ILE A 371 -2.33 -14.86 -1.53
C ILE A 371 -3.83 -14.62 -1.74
N TYR A 372 -4.39 -13.72 -0.96
CA TYR A 372 -5.75 -13.22 -1.10
C TYR A 372 -5.73 -11.80 -1.67
N LEU A 373 -6.61 -11.52 -2.62
CA LEU A 373 -6.86 -10.21 -3.19
C LEU A 373 -8.14 -9.64 -2.58
N ILE A 374 -8.17 -8.33 -2.33
CA ILE A 374 -9.33 -7.62 -1.82
C ILE A 374 -9.69 -6.51 -2.79
N ASP A 375 -10.85 -6.62 -3.44
CA ASP A 375 -11.39 -5.56 -4.28
C ASP A 375 -12.08 -4.50 -3.41
N CYS A 376 -11.95 -3.22 -3.76
CA CYS A 376 -12.50 -2.08 -3.03
C CYS A 376 -13.34 -1.21 -3.98
N PRO A 377 -14.46 -0.60 -3.51
CA PRO A 377 -15.10 0.46 -4.26
C PRO A 377 -14.12 1.62 -4.56
N GLY A 378 -14.35 2.33 -5.66
CA GLY A 378 -13.55 3.51 -6.01
C GLY A 378 -13.79 4.67 -5.06
N ILE A 379 -12.72 5.42 -4.75
CA ILE A 379 -12.74 6.55 -3.83
C ILE A 379 -12.39 7.85 -4.56
N VAL A 380 -12.95 8.96 -4.08
CA VAL A 380 -12.55 10.29 -4.53
C VAL A 380 -12.20 11.10 -3.28
N PRO A 381 -10.92 11.46 -3.08
CA PRO A 381 -10.50 12.32 -1.98
C PRO A 381 -11.21 13.66 -2.00
N THR A 382 -11.82 14.05 -0.88
CA THR A 382 -12.35 15.41 -0.68
C THR A 382 -11.24 16.47 -0.67
N SER A 383 -10.00 16.06 -0.38
CA SER A 383 -8.81 16.92 -0.37
C SER A 383 -8.33 17.32 -1.76
N ALA A 384 -8.86 16.71 -2.82
CA ALA A 384 -8.39 16.96 -4.19
C ALA A 384 -8.82 18.34 -4.73
N ASN A 385 -9.78 19.02 -4.08
CA ASN A 385 -10.37 20.29 -4.54
C ASN A 385 -10.67 20.30 -6.05
N ASP A 386 -11.11 19.15 -6.56
CA ASP A 386 -11.38 18.96 -7.98
C ASP A 386 -12.56 19.82 -8.41
N SER A 387 -12.44 20.48 -9.56
CA SER A 387 -13.59 21.14 -10.19
C SER A 387 -14.63 20.09 -10.61
N GLN A 388 -15.89 20.52 -10.76
CA GLN A 388 -16.97 19.65 -11.24
C GLN A 388 -16.60 18.99 -12.57
N THR A 389 -16.07 19.77 -13.51
CA THR A 389 -15.60 19.29 -14.81
C THR A 389 -14.44 18.29 -14.69
N SER A 390 -13.47 18.54 -13.79
CA SER A 390 -12.39 17.57 -13.51
C SER A 390 -12.93 16.22 -13.04
N THR A 391 -13.93 16.25 -12.15
CA THR A 391 -14.58 15.05 -11.60
C THR A 391 -15.29 14.23 -12.69
N VAL A 392 -15.95 14.90 -13.64
CA VAL A 392 -16.58 14.26 -14.81
C VAL A 392 -15.54 13.65 -15.74
N LEU A 393 -14.49 14.40 -16.09
CA LEU A 393 -13.44 13.94 -17.00
C LEU A 393 -12.60 12.80 -16.42
N LYS A 394 -12.44 12.72 -15.09
CA LYS A 394 -11.82 11.56 -14.42
C LYS A 394 -12.70 10.30 -14.45
N GLY A 395 -13.95 10.40 -14.91
CA GLY A 395 -14.85 9.25 -15.05
C GLY A 395 -15.42 8.74 -13.72
N VAL A 396 -15.56 9.62 -12.74
CA VAL A 396 -16.14 9.31 -11.41
C VAL A 396 -17.65 9.16 -11.48
N LEU A 397 -18.30 9.97 -12.31
CA LEU A 397 -19.75 10.10 -12.38
C LEU A 397 -20.34 9.33 -13.56
N ARG A 398 -21.62 8.97 -13.41
CA ARG A 398 -22.40 8.40 -14.51
C ARG A 398 -22.87 9.54 -15.39
N VAL A 399 -22.43 9.54 -16.65
CA VAL A 399 -22.66 10.60 -17.62
C VAL A 399 -24.16 10.80 -17.89
N GLU A 400 -24.95 9.73 -17.79
CA GLU A 400 -26.39 9.77 -18.04
C GLU A 400 -27.15 10.66 -17.04
N ALA A 401 -26.64 10.74 -15.81
CA ALA A 401 -27.27 11.43 -14.70
C ALA A 401 -26.77 12.87 -14.50
N ILE A 402 -25.90 13.36 -15.40
CA ILE A 402 -25.49 14.76 -15.44
C ILE A 402 -26.60 15.59 -16.14
N PRO A 403 -27.01 16.74 -15.59
CA PRO A 403 -28.09 17.58 -16.11
C PRO A 403 -27.67 18.33 -17.38
N THR A 404 -26.49 18.94 -17.38
CA THR A 404 -25.93 19.83 -18.42
C THR A 404 -24.58 19.31 -18.91
N PRO A 405 -24.54 18.17 -19.63
CA PRO A 405 -23.28 17.57 -20.08
C PRO A 405 -22.49 18.44 -21.07
N SER A 406 -23.18 19.33 -21.79
CA SER A 406 -22.62 20.26 -22.77
C SER A 406 -21.58 21.22 -22.18
N GLU A 407 -21.75 21.66 -20.93
CA GLU A 407 -20.84 22.59 -20.23
C GLU A 407 -19.43 22.02 -20.00
N HIS A 408 -19.29 20.69 -20.00
CA HIS A 408 -18.00 20.03 -19.78
C HIS A 408 -17.20 19.80 -21.07
N ILE A 409 -17.82 19.99 -22.24
CA ILE A 409 -17.19 19.75 -23.55
C ILE A 409 -16.08 20.76 -23.88
N PRO A 410 -16.20 22.08 -23.60
CA PRO A 410 -15.11 23.03 -23.85
C PRO A 410 -13.79 22.63 -23.15
N ALA A 411 -13.88 22.23 -21.87
CA ALA A 411 -12.72 21.79 -21.11
C ALA A 411 -12.13 20.45 -21.60
N LEU A 412 -12.96 19.58 -22.17
CA LEU A 412 -12.51 18.36 -22.84
C LEU A 412 -11.74 18.71 -24.12
N MET A 413 -12.30 19.59 -24.96
CA MET A 413 -11.67 20.02 -26.20
C MET A 413 -10.35 20.75 -25.95
N ALA A 414 -10.23 21.52 -24.88
CA ALA A 414 -8.96 22.15 -24.48
C ALA A 414 -7.85 21.14 -24.15
N ARG A 415 -8.20 19.90 -23.78
CA ARG A 415 -7.25 18.83 -23.45
C ARG A 415 -6.88 17.96 -24.64
N VAL A 416 -7.66 17.98 -25.71
CA VAL A 416 -7.53 17.07 -26.86
C VAL A 416 -7.13 17.86 -28.09
N LYS A 417 -6.15 17.37 -28.85
CA LYS A 417 -5.81 17.97 -30.14
C LYS A 417 -7.00 17.88 -31.11
N PRO A 418 -7.38 18.96 -31.82
CA PRO A 418 -8.53 18.95 -32.73
C PRO A 418 -8.50 17.84 -33.78
N LEU A 419 -7.30 17.50 -34.26
CA LEU A 419 -7.08 16.43 -35.23
C LEU A 419 -7.51 15.04 -34.72
N TYR A 420 -7.37 14.77 -33.43
CA TYR A 420 -7.86 13.51 -32.83
C TYR A 420 -9.39 13.45 -32.84
N LEU A 421 -10.06 14.56 -32.57
CA LEU A 421 -11.52 14.65 -32.63
C LEU A 421 -12.04 14.51 -34.07
N SER A 422 -11.37 15.17 -35.04
CA SER A 422 -11.68 15.03 -36.46
C SER A 422 -11.61 13.57 -36.90
N ARG A 423 -10.50 12.87 -36.61
CA ARG A 423 -10.31 11.45 -36.99
C ARG A 423 -11.29 10.52 -36.30
N THR A 424 -11.60 10.77 -35.02
CA THR A 424 -12.48 9.89 -34.24
C THR A 424 -13.93 9.96 -34.70
N TYR A 425 -14.41 11.16 -35.05
CA TYR A 425 -15.80 11.39 -35.39
C TYR A 425 -16.05 11.59 -36.89
N GLY A 426 -15.03 11.84 -37.70
CA GLY A 426 -15.17 12.12 -39.13
C GLY A 426 -15.65 13.54 -39.44
N VAL A 427 -15.52 14.49 -38.50
CA VAL A 427 -15.92 15.89 -38.69
C VAL A 427 -14.77 16.66 -39.34
N PRO A 428 -15.01 17.38 -40.46
CA PRO A 428 -13.96 18.17 -41.12
C PRO A 428 -13.52 19.34 -40.23
N LEU A 429 -12.21 19.60 -40.21
CA LEU A 429 -11.62 20.74 -39.50
C LEU A 429 -12.23 22.06 -40.00
N PRO A 430 -12.38 23.09 -39.13
CA PRO A 430 -12.90 24.39 -39.55
C PRO A 430 -12.03 25.04 -40.63
N ASP A 431 -10.71 24.98 -40.42
CA ASP A 431 -9.70 25.48 -41.35
C ASP A 431 -8.80 24.31 -41.78
N PRO A 432 -8.82 23.92 -43.08
CA PRO A 432 -7.97 22.83 -43.58
C PRO A 432 -6.47 23.13 -43.52
N ASP A 433 -6.10 24.41 -43.56
CA ASP A 433 -4.71 24.88 -43.65
C ASP A 433 -4.03 25.00 -42.27
N ASP A 434 -4.80 25.13 -41.17
CA ASP A 434 -4.28 25.21 -39.81
C ASP A 434 -4.86 24.07 -38.92
N PRO A 435 -4.16 22.95 -38.78
CA PRO A 435 -4.62 21.79 -38.00
C PRO A 435 -4.62 22.04 -36.48
N SER A 436 -4.09 23.17 -36.01
CA SER A 436 -4.12 23.56 -34.60
C SER A 436 -5.43 24.24 -34.19
N ARG A 437 -6.13 24.86 -35.15
CA ARG A 437 -7.36 25.59 -34.90
C ARG A 437 -8.55 24.64 -34.79
N GLY A 438 -9.09 24.55 -33.58
CA GLY A 438 -10.28 23.75 -33.27
C GLY A 438 -11.60 24.45 -33.57
N TRP A 439 -12.69 23.71 -33.47
CA TRP A 439 -14.04 24.25 -33.48
C TRP A 439 -14.35 24.94 -32.15
N ASP A 440 -15.33 25.85 -32.20
CA ASP A 440 -16.08 26.19 -30.99
C ASP A 440 -16.94 24.99 -30.52
N ALA A 441 -17.15 24.87 -29.22
CA ALA A 441 -17.79 23.70 -28.62
C ALA A 441 -19.23 23.51 -29.13
N GLU A 442 -20.01 24.59 -29.23
CA GLU A 442 -21.39 24.52 -29.72
C GLU A 442 -21.44 24.14 -31.20
N GLN A 443 -20.56 24.73 -32.02
CA GLN A 443 -20.48 24.43 -33.44
C GLN A 443 -20.11 22.97 -33.69
N PHE A 444 -19.16 22.43 -32.93
CA PHE A 444 -18.77 21.03 -33.01
C PHE A 444 -19.91 20.08 -32.64
N LEU A 445 -20.60 20.36 -31.53
CA LEU A 445 -21.75 19.55 -31.08
C LEU A 445 -22.87 19.58 -32.11
N ASN A 446 -23.17 20.75 -32.67
CA ASN A 446 -24.19 20.92 -33.71
C ASN A 446 -23.83 20.19 -35.02
N ALA A 447 -22.58 20.26 -35.46
CA ALA A 447 -22.11 19.54 -36.64
C ALA A 447 -22.20 18.01 -36.42
N LEU A 448 -21.76 17.54 -35.26
CA LEU A 448 -21.78 16.12 -34.90
C LEU A 448 -23.21 15.58 -34.74
N ALA A 449 -24.13 16.38 -34.17
CA ALA A 449 -25.54 16.04 -34.04
C ALA A 449 -26.21 15.82 -35.40
N ARG A 450 -25.99 16.75 -36.34
CA ARG A 450 -26.51 16.65 -37.72
C ARG A 450 -25.93 15.45 -38.47
N MET A 451 -24.62 15.25 -38.38
CA MET A 451 -23.95 14.13 -39.05
C MET A 451 -24.40 12.76 -38.51
N LYS A 452 -24.65 12.65 -37.20
CA LYS A 452 -25.19 11.42 -36.58
C LYS A 452 -26.70 11.28 -36.69
N GLY A 453 -27.41 12.26 -37.25
CA GLY A 453 -28.87 12.27 -37.30
C GLY A 453 -29.56 12.34 -35.93
N ARG A 454 -28.87 12.83 -34.89
CA ARG A 454 -29.45 13.03 -33.55
C ARG A 454 -30.07 14.41 -33.45
N LEU A 455 -31.30 14.49 -33.92
CA LEU A 455 -32.11 15.71 -33.90
C LEU A 455 -33.35 15.48 -33.04
N LEU A 456 -33.74 16.51 -32.30
CA LEU A 456 -35.00 16.62 -31.59
C LEU A 456 -36.15 16.85 -32.58
N LYS A 457 -37.38 16.85 -32.05
CA LYS A 457 -38.56 17.22 -32.85
C LYS A 457 -38.35 18.61 -33.45
N LYS A 458 -38.79 18.79 -34.70
CA LYS A 458 -38.61 20.01 -35.50
C LYS A 458 -37.18 20.25 -36.03
N GLY A 459 -36.27 19.27 -35.93
CA GLY A 459 -34.95 19.32 -36.58
C GLY A 459 -33.88 20.08 -35.80
N GLU A 460 -34.12 20.39 -34.53
CA GLU A 460 -33.13 20.99 -33.64
C GLU A 460 -32.07 19.95 -33.24
N PRO A 461 -30.77 20.26 -33.26
CA PRO A 461 -29.73 19.32 -32.86
C PRO A 461 -29.79 18.98 -31.36
N ASP A 462 -29.68 17.69 -31.02
CA ASP A 462 -29.64 17.21 -29.63
C ASP A 462 -28.21 17.37 -29.05
N VAL A 463 -27.90 18.58 -28.58
CA VAL A 463 -26.57 18.95 -28.05
C VAL A 463 -26.22 18.12 -26.82
N ASP A 464 -27.14 17.96 -25.87
CA ASP A 464 -26.88 17.23 -24.61
C ASP A 464 -26.74 15.73 -24.85
N GLY A 465 -27.57 15.13 -25.71
CA GLY A 465 -27.45 13.72 -26.07
C GLY A 465 -26.12 13.40 -26.74
N VAL A 466 -25.64 14.30 -27.62
CA VAL A 466 -24.32 14.16 -28.26
C VAL A 466 -23.19 14.39 -27.26
N ALA A 467 -23.31 15.36 -26.35
CA ALA A 467 -22.34 15.59 -25.29
C ALA A 467 -22.19 14.36 -24.39
N LYS A 468 -23.29 13.68 -24.02
CA LYS A 468 -23.24 12.40 -23.26
C LYS A 468 -22.47 11.31 -24.01
N ILE A 469 -22.61 11.23 -25.34
CA ILE A 469 -21.86 10.26 -26.16
C ILE A 469 -20.37 10.59 -26.13
N ILE A 470 -19.99 11.86 -26.32
CA ILE A 470 -18.58 12.29 -26.30
C ILE A 470 -17.94 12.00 -24.94
N LEU A 471 -18.61 12.38 -23.83
CA LEU A 471 -18.11 12.13 -22.48
C LEU A 471 -18.00 10.61 -22.18
N THR A 472 -18.91 9.80 -22.72
CA THR A 472 -18.83 8.34 -22.59
C THR A 472 -17.64 7.78 -23.38
N ASP A 473 -17.44 8.25 -24.61
CA ASP A 473 -16.31 7.86 -25.47
C ASP A 473 -14.97 8.28 -24.84
N TRP A 474 -14.93 9.43 -24.17
CA TRP A 474 -13.79 9.91 -23.38
C TRP A 474 -13.43 8.97 -22.23
N VAL A 475 -14.41 8.61 -21.38
CA VAL A 475 -14.16 7.71 -20.24
C VAL A 475 -13.74 6.32 -20.72
N ARG A 476 -14.28 5.85 -21.85
CA ARG A 476 -13.92 4.57 -22.49
C ARG A 476 -12.56 4.58 -23.21
N GLY A 477 -11.95 5.75 -23.39
CA GLY A 477 -10.65 5.89 -24.06
C GLY A 477 -10.72 5.77 -25.58
N ARG A 478 -11.89 5.98 -26.20
CA ARG A 478 -12.03 6.05 -27.67
C ARG A 478 -11.36 7.29 -28.23
N ILE A 479 -11.44 8.40 -27.51
CA ILE A 479 -10.74 9.65 -27.82
C ILE A 479 -9.31 9.53 -27.26
N PRO A 480 -8.26 9.57 -28.10
CA PRO A 480 -6.89 9.55 -27.64
C PRO A 480 -6.55 10.81 -26.83
N PHE A 481 -6.01 10.62 -25.63
CA PHE A 481 -5.60 11.70 -24.73
C PHE A 481 -4.61 11.19 -23.69
N PHE A 482 -3.62 12.02 -23.36
CA PHE A 482 -2.75 11.84 -22.21
C PHE A 482 -2.26 13.20 -21.71
N VAL A 483 -2.00 13.31 -20.41
CA VAL A 483 -1.29 14.45 -19.82
C VAL A 483 0.20 14.19 -19.99
N ALA A 484 0.94 15.17 -20.51
CA ALA A 484 2.39 15.08 -20.64
C ALA A 484 3.03 14.94 -19.25
N PRO A 485 3.96 13.99 -19.04
CA PRO A 485 4.66 13.86 -17.78
C PRO A 485 5.51 15.11 -17.51
N PRO A 486 5.69 15.52 -16.24
CA PRO A 486 6.52 16.67 -15.92
C PRO A 486 7.95 16.44 -16.39
N GLU A 487 8.52 17.43 -17.08
CA GLU A 487 9.89 17.37 -17.56
C GLU A 487 10.86 17.27 -16.37
N ARG A 488 11.75 16.29 -16.43
CA ARG A 488 12.76 16.09 -15.39
C ARG A 488 13.89 17.10 -15.64
N PRO A 489 14.41 17.79 -14.61
CA PRO A 489 15.54 18.71 -14.78
C PRO A 489 16.70 18.03 -15.49
N GLU A 490 17.25 18.66 -16.54
CA GLU A 490 18.32 18.06 -17.34
C GLU A 490 19.55 17.64 -16.51
N GLU A 491 19.79 18.31 -15.38
CA GLU A 491 20.89 17.99 -14.47
C GLU A 491 20.75 16.59 -13.85
N LEU A 492 19.52 16.19 -13.50
CA LEU A 492 19.24 14.85 -12.97
C LEU A 492 19.36 13.79 -14.05
N ASN A 493 18.89 14.08 -15.27
CA ASN A 493 19.07 13.19 -16.42
C ASN A 493 20.57 13.00 -16.75
N LYS A 494 21.34 14.09 -16.75
CA LYS A 494 22.80 14.06 -16.94
C LYS A 494 23.52 13.35 -15.79
N ALA A 495 23.07 13.49 -14.54
CA ALA A 495 23.65 12.82 -13.38
C ALA A 495 23.39 11.31 -13.38
N GLU A 496 22.17 10.89 -13.71
CA GLU A 496 21.82 9.47 -13.88
C GLU A 496 22.54 8.85 -15.08
N ALA A 497 22.61 9.55 -16.22
CA ALA A 497 23.40 9.12 -17.36
C ALA A 497 24.90 8.98 -17.02
N LYS A 498 25.46 9.90 -16.23
CA LYS A 498 26.85 9.81 -15.73
C LYS A 498 27.04 8.68 -14.70
N ALA A 499 26.06 8.44 -13.83
CA ALA A 499 26.11 7.34 -12.86
C ALA A 499 26.05 5.97 -13.56
N LYS A 500 25.15 5.82 -14.54
CA LYS A 500 25.04 4.63 -15.39
C LYS A 500 26.26 4.42 -16.30
N ALA A 501 26.85 5.49 -16.84
CA ALA A 501 28.10 5.39 -17.60
C ALA A 501 29.28 4.91 -16.72
N LYS A 502 29.31 5.30 -15.43
CA LYS A 502 30.28 4.77 -14.45
C LYS A 502 30.01 3.32 -14.07
N GLU A 503 28.75 2.89 -14.05
CA GLU A 503 28.34 1.51 -13.79
C GLU A 503 28.73 0.58 -14.96
N LYS A 504 28.45 1.00 -16.21
CA LYS A 504 28.95 0.34 -17.44
C LYS A 504 30.49 0.27 -17.53
N GLY A 505 31.19 1.26 -16.96
CA GLY A 505 32.65 1.25 -16.86
C GLY A 505 33.21 0.31 -15.79
N LYS A 506 32.42 -0.03 -14.77
CA LYS A 506 32.81 -0.96 -13.69
C LYS A 506 32.47 -2.42 -13.99
N SER A 507 31.40 -2.69 -14.74
CA SER A 507 31.02 -4.04 -15.17
C SER A 507 32.02 -4.67 -16.16
N LYS A 508 32.90 -3.88 -16.80
CA LYS A 508 34.00 -4.39 -17.62
C LYS A 508 35.31 -4.70 -16.88
N VAL A 509 35.43 -4.37 -15.59
CA VAL A 509 36.67 -4.56 -14.81
C VAL A 509 36.34 -5.03 -13.38
N GLY A 510 35.84 -6.26 -13.24
CA GLY A 510 35.65 -6.85 -11.91
C GLY A 510 34.74 -8.08 -11.86
N GLU A 511 35.12 -9.18 -12.50
CA GLU A 511 34.67 -10.51 -12.06
C GLU A 511 35.36 -10.83 -10.74
N GLY A 512 34.70 -10.54 -9.61
CA GLY A 512 35.22 -10.89 -8.30
C GLY A 512 34.71 -10.00 -7.17
N GLU A 513 33.44 -10.14 -6.80
CA GLU A 513 32.96 -10.23 -5.41
C GLU A 513 31.42 -10.27 -5.43
N GLY A 514 30.85 -11.32 -4.83
CA GLY A 514 29.42 -11.62 -4.84
C GLY A 514 28.56 -10.61 -4.08
N GLY A 515 28.29 -9.47 -4.71
CA GLY A 515 27.14 -8.63 -4.40
C GLY A 515 25.88 -9.31 -4.91
N GLN A 516 25.01 -9.73 -4.00
CA GLN A 516 23.70 -10.27 -4.34
C GLN A 516 22.87 -9.15 -4.99
N GLU A 517 22.92 -9.02 -6.32
CA GLU A 517 22.05 -8.11 -7.06
C GLU A 517 20.60 -8.42 -6.70
N VAL A 518 19.88 -7.40 -6.25
CA VAL A 518 18.48 -7.54 -5.88
C VAL A 518 17.70 -7.81 -7.17
N VAL A 519 17.12 -9.01 -7.30
CA VAL A 519 16.32 -9.41 -8.47
C VAL A 519 15.17 -8.43 -8.68
N GLY A 520 15.41 -7.42 -9.52
CA GLY A 520 14.44 -6.42 -9.93
C GLY A 520 13.40 -7.04 -10.85
N VAL A 521 12.16 -6.57 -10.75
CA VAL A 521 11.10 -6.96 -11.69
C VAL A 521 11.26 -6.11 -12.95
N LYS A 522 11.88 -6.65 -14.01
CA LYS A 522 12.02 -5.97 -15.30
C LYS A 522 10.70 -6.03 -16.09
N GLN A 523 10.40 -4.98 -16.86
CA GLN A 523 9.22 -4.90 -17.73
C GLN A 523 9.61 -4.39 -19.12
N ASN A 524 9.25 -5.13 -20.17
CA ASN A 524 9.57 -4.75 -21.54
C ASN A 524 8.47 -3.82 -22.08
N LEU A 525 8.60 -2.50 -21.85
CA LEU A 525 7.55 -1.53 -22.21
C LEU A 525 7.29 -1.42 -23.71
N LYS A 526 8.22 -1.87 -24.57
CA LYS A 526 8.06 -1.91 -26.03
C LYS A 526 6.98 -2.90 -26.49
N SER A 527 6.69 -3.95 -25.71
CA SER A 527 5.69 -4.98 -26.07
C SER A 527 4.25 -4.59 -25.74
N ILE A 528 4.03 -3.38 -25.23
CA ILE A 528 2.68 -2.85 -24.97
C ILE A 528 1.99 -2.60 -26.31
N ILE A 529 0.90 -3.31 -26.57
CA ILE A 529 0.03 -3.08 -27.72
C ILE A 529 -0.80 -1.83 -27.47
N GLN A 530 -0.59 -0.80 -28.27
CA GLN A 530 -1.37 0.43 -28.22
C GLN A 530 -2.70 0.25 -28.95
N LYS A 531 -3.79 0.66 -28.31
CA LYS A 531 -5.14 0.57 -28.88
C LYS A 531 -5.44 1.73 -29.84
N ASN A 532 -4.90 2.91 -29.54
CA ASN A 532 -5.18 4.15 -30.26
C ASN A 532 -4.02 4.52 -31.18
N THR A 533 -4.33 5.08 -32.35
CA THR A 533 -3.33 5.64 -33.26
C THR A 533 -3.05 7.08 -32.91
N PHE A 534 -1.80 7.37 -32.54
CA PHE A 534 -1.35 8.72 -32.19
C PHE A 534 -0.76 9.45 -33.40
N LEU A 535 -0.64 10.78 -33.30
CA LEU A 535 0.09 11.60 -34.27
C LEU A 535 1.59 11.36 -34.12
N ALA A 536 2.34 11.52 -35.21
CA ALA A 536 3.79 11.32 -35.23
C ALA A 536 4.52 12.18 -34.18
N GLU A 537 4.05 13.40 -33.94
CA GLU A 537 4.59 14.30 -32.90
C GLU A 537 4.42 13.78 -31.46
N ASP A 538 3.36 13.01 -31.22
CA ASP A 538 3.05 12.45 -29.89
C ASP A 538 3.70 11.08 -29.68
N VAL A 539 4.21 10.46 -30.74
CA VAL A 539 4.99 9.22 -30.68
C VAL A 539 6.47 9.57 -30.65
N ARG A 540 7.04 9.65 -29.45
CA ARG A 540 8.48 9.74 -29.27
C ARG A 540 9.08 8.34 -29.19
N PRO A 541 10.24 8.09 -29.84
CA PRO A 541 11.03 6.90 -29.56
C PRO A 541 11.27 6.79 -28.05
N LEU A 542 11.21 5.58 -27.53
CA LEU A 542 11.73 5.32 -26.19
C LEU A 542 13.24 5.54 -26.28
N ASP A 543 13.77 6.48 -25.52
CA ASP A 543 15.22 6.65 -25.39
C ASP A 543 15.83 5.28 -25.01
N ASP A 544 16.96 4.87 -25.61
CA ASP A 544 17.62 3.56 -25.42
C ASP A 544 18.14 3.31 -23.97
N GLU A 545 17.66 4.10 -23.01
CA GLU A 545 17.84 3.95 -21.56
C GLU A 545 17.33 2.58 -21.02
N ASP A 546 16.52 1.86 -21.80
CA ASP A 546 15.94 0.54 -21.49
C ASP A 546 16.66 -0.66 -22.15
N GLU A 547 17.64 -0.45 -23.06
CA GLU A 547 18.32 -1.52 -23.82
C GLU A 547 19.65 -2.02 -23.22
N ALA A 548 20.11 -1.45 -22.11
CA ALA A 548 21.50 -1.62 -21.67
C ALA A 548 21.88 -2.97 -21.01
N ASP A 549 20.97 -3.94 -20.91
CA ASP A 549 21.20 -5.20 -20.17
C ASP A 549 21.09 -6.46 -21.05
N GLU A 550 20.95 -6.35 -22.38
CA GLU A 550 20.67 -7.51 -23.26
C GLU A 550 21.92 -8.20 -23.86
N ASP A 551 23.14 -7.64 -23.77
CA ASP A 551 24.32 -8.19 -24.48
C ASP A 551 25.27 -9.08 -23.62
N ALA A 552 24.76 -9.87 -22.67
CA ALA A 552 25.64 -10.70 -21.83
C ALA A 552 25.17 -12.13 -21.53
N VAL A 553 24.23 -12.69 -22.29
CA VAL A 553 23.91 -14.13 -22.20
C VAL A 553 23.53 -14.71 -23.56
N SER A 554 24.48 -14.77 -24.49
CA SER A 554 24.42 -15.70 -25.62
C SER A 554 25.83 -15.97 -26.12
N ASP A 555 26.59 -16.77 -25.37
CA ASP A 555 27.63 -17.58 -25.98
C ASP A 555 27.83 -18.88 -25.18
N GLU A 556 28.29 -19.89 -25.91
CA GLU A 556 28.61 -21.27 -25.52
C GLU A 556 27.51 -22.34 -25.66
N GLY A 557 27.66 -23.11 -26.74
CA GLY A 557 27.29 -24.53 -26.78
C GLY A 557 26.74 -25.06 -28.10
N SER A 558 27.40 -24.82 -29.24
CA SER A 558 27.18 -25.57 -30.48
C SER A 558 28.29 -26.60 -30.69
N ASP A 559 27.94 -27.88 -30.64
CA ASP A 559 28.61 -29.02 -31.30
C ASP A 559 27.46 -30.02 -31.58
N ASP A 560 27.05 -30.18 -32.85
CA ASP A 560 27.54 -31.17 -33.82
C ASP A 560 26.67 -32.44 -33.78
N ASP A 561 25.87 -32.64 -34.83
CA ASP A 561 25.97 -33.79 -35.74
C ASP A 561 24.80 -33.78 -36.74
N GLY A 562 25.14 -33.87 -38.01
CA GLY A 562 24.19 -33.91 -39.13
C GLY A 562 23.64 -35.31 -39.40
N ASP A 563 22.51 -35.36 -40.11
CA ASP A 563 22.21 -36.43 -41.06
C ASP A 563 21.15 -35.95 -42.06
N ASP A 564 21.29 -36.48 -43.28
CA ASP A 564 20.71 -36.07 -44.54
C ASP A 564 19.22 -36.48 -44.73
N GLY A 565 18.58 -35.91 -45.77
CA GLY A 565 17.65 -36.71 -46.58
C GLY A 565 16.27 -36.13 -46.93
N GLU A 566 16.22 -35.47 -48.09
CA GLU A 566 15.20 -35.61 -49.15
C GLU A 566 13.69 -35.33 -48.90
N GLY A 567 13.18 -34.31 -49.62
CA GLY A 567 12.39 -34.55 -50.83
C GLY A 567 10.87 -34.83 -50.76
N SER A 568 10.11 -33.82 -51.23
CA SER A 568 8.98 -33.96 -52.17
C SER A 568 7.57 -34.42 -51.68
N ALA A 569 6.67 -33.43 -51.65
CA ALA A 569 5.31 -33.37 -52.24
C ALA A 569 4.24 -34.45 -51.94
N SER A 570 3.09 -34.01 -51.41
CA SER A 570 1.76 -34.27 -52.01
C SER A 570 0.64 -33.48 -51.30
N GLU A 571 -0.42 -33.21 -52.07
CA GLU A 571 -1.60 -32.42 -51.73
C GLU A 571 -2.63 -33.17 -50.87
N GLY A 572 -3.43 -32.41 -50.10
CA GLY A 572 -4.87 -32.69 -49.94
C GLY A 572 -5.39 -33.09 -48.56
N ALA A 573 -6.33 -32.26 -48.08
CA ALA A 573 -7.48 -32.57 -47.20
C ALA A 573 -7.31 -32.60 -45.65
N VAL A 574 -7.89 -31.55 -45.04
CA VAL A 574 -8.70 -31.50 -43.80
C VAL A 574 -8.66 -32.67 -42.81
N ASP A 575 -8.14 -32.43 -41.59
CA ASP A 575 -8.86 -32.58 -40.31
C ASP A 575 -8.04 -31.98 -39.13
N ALA A 576 -8.74 -31.73 -38.03
CA ALA A 576 -8.38 -31.02 -36.81
C ALA A 576 -7.29 -31.63 -35.90
N GLY A 577 -6.76 -30.78 -35.01
CA GLY A 577 -5.84 -31.08 -33.90
C GLY A 577 -4.51 -30.35 -34.07
N ASP A 578 -3.89 -29.69 -33.10
CA ASP A 578 -4.13 -29.48 -31.68
C ASP A 578 -3.47 -28.13 -31.39
N ASP A 579 -4.24 -27.11 -31.00
CA ASP A 579 -3.65 -25.94 -30.34
C ASP A 579 -3.28 -26.41 -28.94
N GLU A 580 -1.98 -26.58 -28.69
CA GLU A 580 -1.44 -26.86 -27.35
C GLU A 580 -1.88 -25.74 -26.40
N GLU A 581 -3.01 -25.97 -25.72
CA GLU A 581 -3.46 -25.20 -24.57
C GLU A 581 -2.37 -25.31 -23.50
N LEU A 582 -1.60 -24.23 -23.32
CA LEU A 582 -0.71 -24.06 -22.18
C LEU A 582 -1.51 -24.21 -20.89
N SER A 583 -1.47 -25.42 -20.34
CA SER A 583 -2.17 -25.81 -19.14
C SER A 583 -1.48 -25.18 -17.95
N TRP A 584 -2.28 -24.82 -16.95
CA TRP A 584 -1.85 -24.18 -15.70
C TRP A 584 -0.80 -25.01 -14.91
N ASN A 585 -0.51 -26.24 -15.33
CA ASN A 585 0.53 -27.11 -14.76
C ASN A 585 1.90 -26.95 -15.44
N ASP A 586 2.01 -26.44 -16.67
CA ASP A 586 3.32 -26.31 -17.37
C ASP A 586 4.19 -25.17 -16.81
N VAL A 587 3.57 -24.26 -16.06
CA VAL A 587 4.24 -23.14 -15.36
C VAL A 587 4.63 -23.51 -13.92
N PHE A 588 4.18 -24.67 -13.41
CA PHE A 588 4.40 -25.08 -12.02
C PHE A 588 4.82 -26.55 -11.92
N GLN A 589 6.13 -26.83 -12.06
CA GLN A 589 6.68 -28.10 -11.59
C GLN A 589 6.65 -28.13 -10.04
N GLU A 590 5.61 -28.75 -9.48
CA GLU A 590 5.60 -29.15 -8.07
C GLU A 590 6.62 -30.29 -7.88
N ALA A 591 7.78 -29.98 -7.30
CA ALA A 591 8.67 -30.99 -6.76
C ALA A 591 7.95 -31.70 -5.59
N GLY A 592 7.44 -32.90 -5.87
CA GLY A 592 6.83 -33.75 -4.86
C GLY A 592 6.41 -35.11 -5.39
N HIS A 593 7.35 -36.05 -5.51
CA HIS A 593 6.98 -37.46 -5.54
C HIS A 593 6.93 -38.05 -4.11
N PRO A 594 5.88 -38.85 -3.80
CA PRO A 594 5.62 -39.39 -2.47
C PRO A 594 6.33 -40.72 -2.25
N ILE A 595 6.95 -40.91 -1.08
CA ILE A 595 7.40 -42.23 -0.64
C ILE A 595 6.22 -42.94 0.04
N ALA A 596 5.66 -43.91 -0.66
CA ALA A 596 4.73 -44.89 -0.12
C ALA A 596 5.53 -45.96 0.65
N ASN A 597 5.23 -46.13 1.94
CA ASN A 597 5.66 -47.30 2.71
C ASN A 597 4.50 -48.29 2.78
N GLY A 598 4.62 -49.37 2.02
CA GLY A 598 3.83 -50.60 2.13
C GLY A 598 4.76 -51.75 2.52
N SER A 599 4.32 -52.50 3.52
CA SER A 599 4.97 -53.62 4.20
C SER A 599 5.37 -54.79 3.29
N GLU A 600 6.52 -55.41 3.59
CA GLU A 600 6.69 -56.87 3.51
C GLU A 600 7.88 -57.34 4.34
N ALA A 601 7.65 -58.39 5.13
CA ALA A 601 8.69 -59.14 5.83
C ALA A 601 9.14 -60.31 4.93
N PRO A 602 10.40 -60.75 5.04
CA PRO A 602 10.59 -62.18 5.31
C PRO A 602 11.69 -62.50 6.32
N LYS A 603 11.64 -63.76 6.76
CA LYS A 603 12.37 -64.42 7.84
C LYS A 603 13.80 -64.83 7.45
N SER A 604 14.66 -64.86 8.48
CA SER A 604 15.73 -65.85 8.80
C SER A 604 16.66 -66.36 7.69
N VAL A 605 17.99 -66.29 7.91
CA VAL A 605 18.93 -67.45 8.00
C VAL A 605 20.26 -66.99 8.66
N LYS A 606 20.86 -67.96 9.35
CA LYS A 606 22.07 -68.03 10.19
C LYS A 606 23.37 -67.41 9.65
N GLY A 607 24.18 -66.89 10.58
CA GLY A 607 25.46 -67.53 10.98
C GLY A 607 26.78 -66.89 10.55
N GLY A 608 27.59 -66.48 11.55
CA GLY A 608 29.04 -66.81 11.62
C GLY A 608 30.06 -65.66 11.51
N GLY A 609 30.89 -65.53 12.56
CA GLY A 609 32.27 -64.99 12.54
C GLY A 609 32.42 -63.50 12.83
N SER A 610 32.82 -63.09 14.06
CA SER A 610 34.21 -62.72 14.47
C SER A 610 34.76 -61.50 13.70
N SER A 611 35.27 -60.41 14.26
CA SER A 611 35.83 -60.04 15.57
C SER A 611 36.09 -58.52 15.53
N ASP A 612 35.91 -57.83 16.66
CA ASP A 612 36.37 -56.48 17.12
C ASP A 612 37.08 -55.50 16.13
N PRO A 613 36.83 -54.17 16.21
CA PRO A 613 37.20 -53.41 17.41
C PRO A 613 36.30 -52.22 17.83
N GLU A 614 36.26 -52.04 19.15
CA GLU A 614 36.55 -50.79 19.87
C GLU A 614 35.65 -49.55 19.65
N ALA A 615 34.82 -49.34 20.68
CA ALA A 615 34.23 -48.12 21.21
C ALA A 615 34.57 -46.78 20.50
N SER A 616 33.54 -46.21 19.85
CA SER A 616 33.53 -44.81 19.42
C SER A 616 33.42 -43.85 20.62
N PRO A 617 34.15 -42.72 20.63
CA PRO A 617 34.31 -41.86 21.80
C PRO A 617 33.13 -40.90 22.03
N ALA A 618 32.88 -40.62 23.30
CA ALA A 618 31.94 -39.63 23.82
C ALA A 618 32.22 -38.19 23.34
N PRO A 619 31.20 -37.29 23.30
CA PRO A 619 31.37 -35.93 22.81
C PRO A 619 32.29 -35.09 23.70
N ALA A 620 33.20 -34.36 23.03
CA ALA A 620 34.27 -33.57 23.62
C ALA A 620 33.81 -32.56 24.68
N ARG A 621 34.53 -32.56 25.82
CA ARG A 621 34.45 -31.55 26.88
C ARG A 621 34.95 -30.21 26.35
N ARG A 622 34.12 -29.16 26.46
CA ARG A 622 34.53 -27.76 26.21
C ARG A 622 35.60 -27.36 27.23
N GLY A 623 36.73 -26.86 26.75
CA GLY A 623 37.85 -26.38 27.58
C GLY A 623 37.49 -25.17 28.45
N PRO A 624 38.27 -24.89 29.51
CA PRO A 624 38.02 -23.79 30.43
C PRO A 624 38.33 -22.43 29.78
N ARG A 625 37.35 -21.52 29.91
CA ARG A 625 37.35 -20.15 29.39
C ARG A 625 38.50 -19.33 30.00
N MET A 626 39.29 -18.67 29.15
CA MET A 626 40.36 -17.73 29.54
C MET A 626 39.84 -16.67 30.53
N LYS A 627 40.55 -16.51 31.66
CA LYS A 627 40.32 -15.44 32.63
C LYS A 627 41.04 -14.19 32.15
N THR A 628 40.31 -13.21 31.61
CA THR A 628 40.84 -11.87 31.39
C THR A 628 40.85 -11.10 32.71
N ASN A 629 41.98 -10.46 33.03
CA ASN A 629 42.14 -9.62 34.21
C ASN A 629 41.10 -8.49 34.21
N LYS A 630 40.21 -8.51 35.21
CA LYS A 630 39.23 -7.44 35.45
C LYS A 630 39.95 -6.16 35.89
N LYS A 631 40.20 -5.22 34.98
CA LYS A 631 40.21 -3.80 35.38
C LYS A 631 38.78 -3.42 35.77
N LYS A 632 38.59 -2.92 36.99
CA LYS A 632 37.30 -2.40 37.46
C LYS A 632 36.88 -1.26 36.52
N ALA A 633 35.68 -1.35 35.95
CA ALA A 633 35.11 -0.25 35.20
C ALA A 633 34.79 0.90 36.17
N GLU A 634 35.48 2.02 36.02
CA GLU A 634 35.14 3.25 36.72
C GLU A 634 33.95 3.90 36.01
N ASN A 635 32.85 4.09 36.75
CA ASN A 635 31.65 4.74 36.24
C ASN A 635 31.91 6.24 36.06
N PHE A 636 31.53 6.82 34.93
CA PHE A 636 31.64 8.27 34.64
C PHE A 636 31.18 9.22 35.78
N TYR A 637 30.25 8.76 36.62
CA TYR A 637 29.77 9.47 37.81
C TYR A 637 30.78 9.59 38.97
N THR A 638 31.93 8.91 38.92
CA THR A 638 33.02 9.13 39.91
C THR A 638 33.75 10.44 39.64
N ASN A 639 33.82 10.88 38.38
CA ASN A 639 34.58 12.06 37.97
C ASN A 639 33.70 13.30 37.77
N ALA A 640 32.39 13.12 37.55
CA ALA A 640 31.44 14.23 37.41
C ALA A 640 30.81 14.60 38.77
N ASN A 641 31.32 15.67 39.40
CA ASN A 641 30.82 16.25 40.65
C ASN A 641 29.44 16.93 40.47
N VAL A 642 28.40 16.13 40.17
CA VAL A 642 27.03 16.62 39.93
C VAL A 642 26.21 16.65 41.24
N LYS A 643 26.65 15.93 42.29
CA LYS A 643 25.90 15.84 43.56
C LYS A 643 25.88 17.14 44.37
N ASN A 644 26.85 18.04 44.21
CA ASN A 644 26.90 19.28 45.01
C ASN A 644 26.03 20.44 44.47
N LYS A 645 25.63 20.46 43.19
CA LYS A 645 24.81 21.56 42.65
C LYS A 645 23.34 21.52 43.10
N ASN A 646 22.77 20.33 43.31
CA ASN A 646 21.35 20.21 43.69
C ASN A 646 21.10 20.40 45.19
N ARG A 647 22.12 20.26 46.05
CA ARG A 647 21.96 20.42 47.50
C ARG A 647 21.78 21.89 47.89
N ALA A 648 22.50 22.80 47.24
CA ALA A 648 22.35 24.25 47.43
C ALA A 648 20.98 24.75 46.95
N LYS A 649 20.50 24.24 45.80
CA LYS A 649 19.19 24.60 45.24
C LYS A 649 18.02 24.09 46.11
N ALA A 650 18.16 22.89 46.68
CA ALA A 650 17.18 22.33 47.62
C ALA A 650 17.18 23.05 48.99
N ALA A 651 18.33 23.55 49.46
CA ALA A 651 18.42 24.35 50.67
C ALA A 651 17.74 25.73 50.48
N LEU A 652 17.96 26.37 49.33
CA LEU A 652 17.31 27.65 48.96
C LEU A 652 15.78 27.53 48.85
N LEU A 653 15.28 26.40 48.32
CA LEU A 653 13.84 26.14 48.23
C LEU A 653 13.19 25.89 49.60
N LYS A 654 13.95 25.40 50.59
CA LYS A 654 13.47 25.22 51.97
C LYS A 654 13.47 26.51 52.78
N SER A 655 14.28 27.50 52.42
CA SER A 655 14.36 28.78 53.14
C SER A 655 13.30 29.80 52.71
N LEU A 656 12.47 29.49 51.70
CA LEU A 656 11.38 30.37 51.29
C LEU A 656 10.16 30.18 52.23
N PRO A 657 9.64 31.24 52.87
CA PRO A 657 8.51 31.13 53.79
C PRO A 657 7.23 30.76 53.03
N VAL A 658 6.69 29.58 53.32
CA VAL A 658 5.41 29.12 52.78
C VAL A 658 4.28 29.75 53.60
N GLY A 659 3.43 30.55 52.95
CA GLY A 659 2.31 31.25 53.59
C GLY A 659 1.36 30.32 54.33
N LYS A 660 0.90 30.75 55.51
CA LYS A 660 -0.03 30.02 56.39
C LYS A 660 -1.30 29.61 55.62
N LYS A 661 -1.58 28.30 55.57
CA LYS A 661 -2.87 27.73 55.12
C LYS A 661 -3.98 28.18 56.07
N GLY A 662 -4.94 28.94 55.54
CA GLY A 662 -6.18 29.27 56.24
C GLY A 662 -7.08 28.05 56.40
N GLU A 663 -7.53 27.81 57.63
CA GLU A 663 -8.59 26.88 57.96
C GLU A 663 -9.96 27.41 57.49
N GLY A 664 -10.83 26.48 57.08
CA GLY A 664 -12.27 26.63 57.29
C GLY A 664 -13.10 27.17 56.12
N ARG A 665 -13.70 26.25 55.35
CA ARG A 665 -15.10 26.41 54.95
C ARG A 665 -15.77 25.07 54.64
N ARG A 666 -16.45 24.53 55.65
CA ARG A 666 -17.50 23.51 55.49
C ARG A 666 -18.66 24.14 54.73
N ARG A 667 -19.11 23.50 53.64
CA ARG A 667 -20.36 23.81 52.96
C ARG A 667 -21.49 22.99 53.58
N ARG A 668 -22.56 23.68 53.97
CA ARG A 668 -23.94 23.17 53.84
C ARG A 668 -24.33 23.28 52.37
#